data_AF-A0A9R1WYX1-F1
#
_entry.id   AF-A0A9R1WYX1-F1
#
_cell.length_a   1.000
_cell.length_b   1.000
_cell.length_c   1.000
_cell.angle_alpha   90.00
_cell.angle_beta   90.00
_cell.angle_gamma   90.00
#
_symmetry.space_group_name_H-M   'P 1'
#
loop_
_entity.id
_entity.type
_entity.pdbx_description
1 polymer ?
#
loop_
_entity_poly.entity_id
_entity_poly.type
_entity_poly.pdbx_seq_one_letter_code
_entity_poly.pdbx_strand_id
1 'polypeptide(L)'
;MVSLLCAVPNGSMIKNNRIHHKPHLFKSFFKSIRKSFATSPLPLSDPSSGPSFSTVTPCEEDHRSLCFSLAENLIKRGLLSSARRVIQRLISQSTTVTDEISVINFAVFQGLEPDFSTYSSLICRLVNAGETRVAENLYIDRILRRRLKPDAPLLSSMTICYCKLGKLKEENDHFQKLIGLKSFSIGRACSDLLREVFAQNRFFDAYDYFVRVNDAGILLPVSCYNMLIAGLSFRGYVDEALQVFDTMLERGVPSVSHLWKSLVFGFCKMERVEEAELLSAEMESHGFYVDKVMYTSLINGYCKNKKIKMGMRLFYKMLKIGCQPDAYTYNTLIQGFVNCGLFDKVWVLHKQVMELGLEPDVLTYQIMINKFCKEKKVDCALAMLSSMCSRDITPNVHCYTPIIPALYKENRVEIDELYQKMLDSGVIPDQVLFFTLVKEYPKGHELHLTLKILSAVAKYGCGIDPLVTTKNIEYKIDYLLGRIIESKPHLVNLAYSIYIIGLCMGGKSDAALHTVVFMVNLGFQPLISAFNSLIKCFCQEGFVEHATALIELMEGMGVFPDSTTYLVMISEHCKRGDVASAFDVLSQMDDKRMKPSVAIFDSIIGCLGKEKRVLDAHDMFRKMLQSGKKPDDVLYVRMINVYSKNGQAIEANRLFNHMIKHGIQPSSRAYSAIISGFIKKNMIEKGVMYLENMLKDGFMPNKVLYTSIIDQFLRKGELEFAFRLVSLMERGHIECDDITYITLISGISRNLQCYTGTWNDSHTKSGKEREKLYQLLCEKTLLPMEKDSRIFIRTHEDMKLFATKLIKGIKDTCDMPNLYLYNSILSGYCRMGKFEEAYEQIDMMQKQGVGPNQVTFTILINGHIQAGEIDVAVGLFNKMNSDGCIPDRIVYNIMIKGFCKNKRPIDALSLSYAMCKRGFAPSKIAYEYMLISLCDSRLVNEALSIFEDMMMGYNYLPSQHNGEWLFRILMEEKKWHEAQMVRDMMLDKGRKLPNPMRQREKDCFEVEIILICSSMSFSFGQ
;
A
#
# COMPACT_ATOMS: atom_id res chain seq x y z
N MET A 1 -15.61 -34.24 32.44
CA MET A 1 -14.95 -32.91 32.45
C MET A 1 -15.95 -31.80 32.77
N VAL A 2 -16.63 -31.88 33.92
CA VAL A 2 -17.59 -30.85 34.40
C VAL A 2 -17.26 -30.42 35.85
N SER A 3 -16.27 -31.03 36.49
CA SER A 3 -15.93 -30.81 37.90
C SER A 3 -14.72 -29.89 38.17
N LEU A 4 -14.09 -29.32 37.13
CA LEU A 4 -12.89 -28.47 37.28
C LEU A 4 -13.12 -26.97 37.03
N LEU A 5 -14.37 -26.54 36.81
CA LEU A 5 -14.72 -25.14 36.53
C LEU A 5 -15.42 -24.39 37.69
N CYS A 6 -15.60 -25.01 38.87
CA CYS A 6 -16.31 -24.41 40.00
C CYS A 6 -15.44 -23.83 41.12
N ALA A 7 -14.16 -23.51 40.87
CA ALA A 7 -13.28 -23.02 41.93
C ALA A 7 -12.51 -21.75 41.57
N VAL A 8 -13.22 -20.65 41.27
CA VAL A 8 -12.80 -19.27 41.62
C VAL A 8 -14.07 -18.46 41.94
N PRO A 9 -14.13 -17.66 43.03
CA PRO A 9 -15.40 -17.19 43.59
C PRO A 9 -15.97 -15.98 42.83
N ASN A 10 -17.30 -15.98 42.69
CA ASN A 10 -18.12 -14.82 42.40
C ASN A 10 -17.90 -13.71 43.44
N GLY A 11 -17.75 -12.47 42.96
CA GLY A 11 -18.06 -11.27 43.74
C GLY A 11 -16.86 -10.55 44.37
N SER A 12 -16.20 -9.69 43.59
CA SER A 12 -15.78 -8.37 44.08
C SER A 12 -15.49 -7.43 42.91
N MET A 13 -16.02 -6.21 43.00
CA MET A 13 -15.68 -5.11 42.11
C MET A 13 -14.17 -4.91 42.06
N ILE A 14 -13.56 -5.11 40.89
CA ILE A 14 -12.18 -4.70 40.65
C ILE A 14 -12.20 -3.19 40.40
N LYS A 15 -11.91 -2.44 41.46
CA LYS A 15 -11.42 -1.07 41.37
C LYS A 15 -10.18 -1.03 40.48
N ASN A 16 -10.15 -0.06 39.58
CA ASN A 16 -9.01 0.46 38.84
C ASN A 16 -7.65 0.08 39.45
N ASN A 17 -7.03 -0.97 38.91
CA ASN A 17 -5.59 -1.15 38.98
C ASN A 17 -5.14 -1.58 37.58
N ARG A 18 -4.41 -0.68 36.91
CA ARG A 18 -3.68 -0.97 35.68
C ARG A 18 -2.78 -2.15 35.94
N ILE A 19 -3.14 -3.32 35.42
CA ILE A 19 -2.26 -4.49 35.42
C ILE A 19 -1.10 -4.13 34.49
N HIS A 20 0.10 -3.97 35.06
CA HIS A 20 1.33 -4.00 34.29
C HIS A 20 1.45 -5.38 33.64
N HIS A 21 1.03 -5.51 32.38
CA HIS A 21 1.08 -6.75 31.62
C HIS A 21 2.53 -7.16 31.36
N LYS A 22 2.94 -8.30 31.93
CA LYS A 22 4.20 -8.97 31.58
C LYS A 22 3.97 -9.91 30.38
N PRO A 23 4.70 -9.76 29.26
CA PRO A 23 4.55 -10.57 28.04
C PRO A 23 4.65 -12.10 28.25
N HIS A 24 5.36 -12.53 29.30
CA HIS A 24 5.60 -13.94 29.60
C HIS A 24 4.35 -14.72 30.03
N LEU A 25 3.39 -14.09 30.72
CA LEU A 25 2.13 -14.74 31.11
C LEU A 25 1.23 -14.98 29.90
N PHE A 26 1.26 -14.06 28.94
CA PHE A 26 0.50 -14.14 27.70
C PHE A 26 0.99 -15.30 26.83
N LYS A 27 2.31 -15.42 26.60
CA LYS A 27 2.89 -16.57 25.87
C LYS A 27 2.62 -17.92 26.55
N SER A 28 2.63 -17.97 27.88
CA SER A 28 2.29 -19.18 28.64
C SER A 28 0.83 -19.61 28.43
N PHE A 29 -0.10 -18.64 28.46
CA PHE A 29 -1.53 -18.86 28.28
C PHE A 29 -1.88 -19.40 26.89
N PHE A 30 -1.35 -18.79 25.82
CA PHE A 30 -1.55 -19.26 24.45
C PHE A 30 -0.87 -20.62 24.19
N LYS A 31 0.26 -20.89 24.84
CA LYS A 31 0.92 -22.21 24.80
C LYS A 31 0.07 -23.30 25.46
N SER A 32 -0.73 -22.96 26.48
CA SER A 32 -1.71 -23.89 27.09
C SER A 32 -2.89 -24.19 26.17
N ILE A 33 -3.40 -23.18 25.46
CA ILE A 33 -4.47 -23.34 24.47
C ILE A 33 -3.98 -24.18 23.28
N ARG A 34 -2.75 -23.92 22.80
CA ARG A 34 -2.14 -24.73 21.72
C ARG A 34 -1.94 -26.20 22.12
N LYS A 35 -1.69 -26.46 23.40
CA LYS A 35 -1.60 -27.83 23.95
C LYS A 35 -2.96 -28.54 24.03
N SER A 36 -4.06 -27.84 24.29
CA SER A 36 -5.41 -28.46 24.29
C SER A 36 -5.89 -28.81 22.87
N PHE A 37 -5.44 -28.08 21.84
CA PHE A 37 -5.72 -28.42 20.44
C PHE A 37 -4.79 -29.50 19.87
N ALA A 38 -3.64 -29.75 20.48
CA ALA A 38 -2.66 -30.75 20.03
C ALA A 38 -2.92 -32.18 20.52
N THR A 39 -3.95 -32.41 21.34
CA THR A 39 -4.29 -33.75 21.85
C THR A 39 -5.38 -34.41 21.02
N SER A 40 -5.02 -34.85 19.82
CA SER A 40 -5.55 -36.09 19.20
C SER A 40 -4.82 -36.41 17.88
N PRO A 41 -3.82 -37.30 17.88
CA PRO A 41 -3.52 -38.09 16.70
C PRO A 41 -4.40 -39.35 16.75
N LEU A 42 -5.40 -39.41 15.87
CA LEU A 42 -5.97 -40.70 15.43
C LEU A 42 -4.83 -41.52 14.79
N PRO A 43 -4.68 -42.82 15.12
CA PRO A 43 -3.68 -43.65 14.48
C PRO A 43 -4.14 -43.95 13.05
N LEU A 44 -3.42 -43.40 12.08
CA LEU A 44 -3.56 -43.79 10.69
C LEU A 44 -2.91 -45.17 10.51
N SER A 45 -3.78 -46.11 10.18
CA SER A 45 -3.53 -47.48 9.77
C SER A 45 -2.48 -47.59 8.67
N ASP A 46 -1.51 -48.47 8.89
CA ASP A 46 -0.62 -49.02 7.86
C ASP A 46 -1.43 -49.65 6.71
N PRO A 47 -1.12 -49.35 5.44
CA PRO A 47 -1.52 -50.21 4.34
C PRO A 47 -0.58 -51.42 4.30
N SER A 48 -1.15 -52.53 4.77
CA SER A 48 -0.87 -53.91 4.38
C SER A 48 -0.02 -54.12 3.12
N SER A 49 1.08 -54.83 3.34
CA SER A 49 1.54 -56.01 2.60
C SER A 49 0.72 -56.50 1.39
N GLY A 50 1.42 -56.68 0.27
CA GLY A 50 1.21 -57.78 -0.68
C GLY A 50 1.50 -57.42 -2.15
N PRO A 51 1.96 -58.35 -3.02
CA PRO A 51 2.46 -59.71 -2.79
C PRO A 51 3.94 -59.86 -3.18
N SER A 52 4.63 -60.74 -2.46
CA SER A 52 5.71 -61.53 -3.03
C SER A 52 5.17 -62.35 -4.21
N PHE A 53 5.54 -61.98 -5.44
CA PHE A 53 5.60 -62.94 -6.54
C PHE A 53 7.06 -63.02 -7.01
N SER A 54 7.74 -64.00 -6.42
CA SER A 54 8.78 -64.75 -7.10
C SER A 54 8.16 -65.39 -8.35
N THR A 55 8.44 -64.82 -9.52
CA THR A 55 8.58 -65.62 -10.74
C THR A 55 9.93 -65.27 -11.32
N VAL A 56 10.93 -66.02 -10.86
CA VAL A 56 12.20 -66.20 -11.56
C VAL A 56 11.85 -66.64 -12.98
N THR A 57 12.04 -65.77 -13.95
CA THR A 57 12.34 -66.17 -15.33
C THR A 57 13.87 -66.19 -15.44
N PRO A 58 14.50 -67.37 -15.47
CA PRO A 58 15.94 -67.47 -15.62
C PRO A 58 16.28 -67.36 -17.11
N CYS A 59 16.75 -66.20 -17.58
CA CYS A 59 17.56 -66.14 -18.81
C CYS A 59 18.21 -64.79 -19.19
N GLU A 60 17.94 -63.65 -18.53
CA GLU A 60 18.54 -62.37 -18.99
C GLU A 60 19.86 -61.98 -18.28
N GLU A 61 20.03 -62.27 -16.98
CA GLU A 61 21.27 -61.95 -16.25
C GLU A 61 22.46 -62.81 -16.70
N ASP A 62 22.22 -64.08 -17.07
CA ASP A 62 23.26 -64.98 -17.57
C ASP A 62 23.74 -64.56 -18.97
N HIS A 63 22.84 -64.20 -19.88
CA HIS A 63 23.23 -63.79 -21.23
C HIS A 63 24.05 -62.49 -21.23
N ARG A 64 23.70 -61.54 -20.35
CA ARG A 64 24.40 -60.25 -20.25
C ARG A 64 25.78 -60.37 -19.61
N SER A 65 25.91 -61.15 -18.53
CA SER A 65 27.20 -61.44 -17.89
C SER A 65 28.10 -62.27 -18.82
N LEU A 66 27.53 -63.22 -19.58
CA LEU A 66 28.23 -63.93 -20.66
C LEU A 66 28.69 -62.99 -21.76
N CYS A 67 27.88 -62.02 -22.18
CA CYS A 67 28.30 -61.05 -23.18
C CYS A 67 29.36 -60.07 -22.67
N PHE A 68 29.33 -59.67 -21.40
CA PHE A 68 30.39 -58.85 -20.79
C PHE A 68 31.70 -59.63 -20.64
N SER A 69 31.64 -60.89 -20.18
CA SER A 69 32.83 -61.75 -20.11
C SER A 69 33.38 -62.11 -21.49
N LEU A 70 32.53 -62.29 -22.50
CA LEU A 70 32.92 -62.45 -23.89
C LEU A 70 33.61 -61.19 -24.42
N ALA A 71 33.05 -60.00 -24.17
CA ALA A 71 33.68 -58.73 -24.52
C ALA A 71 35.05 -58.57 -23.84
N GLU A 72 35.16 -58.88 -22.55
CA GLU A 72 36.42 -58.80 -21.80
C GLU A 72 37.48 -59.78 -22.33
N ASN A 73 37.09 -61.01 -22.65
CA ASN A 73 38.00 -62.01 -23.24
C ASN A 73 38.46 -61.63 -24.65
N LEU A 74 37.59 -61.00 -25.44
CA LEU A 74 37.95 -60.49 -26.76
C LEU A 74 38.92 -59.29 -26.67
N ILE A 75 38.76 -58.44 -25.66
CA ILE A 75 39.66 -57.31 -25.38
C ILE A 75 41.05 -57.82 -24.95
N LYS A 76 41.10 -58.78 -24.01
CA LYS A 76 42.37 -59.39 -23.54
C LYS A 76 43.15 -60.07 -24.67
N ARG A 77 42.45 -60.54 -25.72
CA ARG A 77 43.05 -61.16 -26.91
C ARG A 77 43.38 -60.17 -28.04
N GLY A 78 43.17 -58.86 -27.83
CA GLY A 78 43.47 -57.82 -28.82
C GLY A 78 42.47 -57.69 -29.98
N LEU A 79 41.34 -58.41 -29.95
CA LEU A 79 40.32 -58.42 -31.01
C LEU A 79 39.28 -57.30 -30.81
N LEU A 80 39.76 -56.05 -30.87
CA LEU A 80 38.99 -54.85 -30.52
C LEU A 80 37.76 -54.63 -31.41
N SER A 81 37.81 -54.98 -32.70
CA SER A 81 36.69 -54.82 -33.65
C SER A 81 35.52 -55.76 -33.34
N SER A 82 35.80 -57.00 -32.94
CA SER A 82 34.81 -57.99 -32.53
C SER A 82 34.19 -57.62 -31.19
N ALA A 83 35.00 -57.14 -30.24
CA ALA A 83 34.51 -56.66 -28.95
C ALA A 83 33.57 -55.43 -29.10
N ARG A 84 33.89 -54.49 -30.00
CA ARG A 84 32.99 -53.37 -30.34
C ARG A 84 31.64 -53.83 -30.89
N ARG A 85 31.61 -54.83 -31.76
CA ARG A 85 30.35 -55.39 -32.31
C ARG A 85 29.47 -56.04 -31.25
N VAL A 86 30.05 -56.71 -30.26
CA VAL A 86 29.32 -57.31 -29.13
C VAL A 86 28.70 -56.21 -28.26
N ILE A 87 29.47 -55.16 -27.95
CA ILE A 87 29.00 -54.01 -27.18
C ILE A 87 27.90 -53.24 -27.94
N GLN A 88 28.04 -53.06 -29.26
CA GLN A 88 26.99 -52.45 -30.10
C GLN A 88 25.70 -53.26 -30.11
N ARG A 89 25.79 -54.59 -30.17
CA ARG A 89 24.60 -55.47 -30.10
C ARG A 89 23.92 -55.39 -28.73
N LEU A 90 24.68 -55.36 -27.65
CA LEU A 90 24.16 -55.16 -26.29
C LEU A 90 23.42 -53.82 -26.15
N ILE A 91 23.94 -52.75 -26.76
CA ILE A 91 23.31 -51.41 -26.74
C ILE A 91 22.07 -51.34 -27.66
N SER A 92 22.00 -52.16 -28.72
CA SER A 92 20.81 -52.23 -29.57
C SER A 92 19.66 -53.04 -28.94
N GLN A 93 19.97 -53.90 -27.96
CA GLN A 93 19.01 -54.79 -27.28
C GLN A 93 18.57 -54.28 -25.90
N SER A 94 19.20 -53.23 -25.39
CA SER A 94 18.86 -52.63 -24.10
C SER A 94 17.54 -51.86 -24.12
N THR A 95 16.64 -52.22 -23.22
CA THR A 95 15.30 -51.63 -23.07
C THR A 95 15.24 -50.49 -22.06
N THR A 96 16.19 -50.41 -21.12
CA THR A 96 16.24 -49.38 -20.08
C THR A 96 17.50 -48.49 -20.17
N VAL A 97 17.41 -47.25 -19.69
CA VAL A 97 18.49 -46.24 -19.80
C VAL A 97 19.66 -46.53 -18.85
N THR A 98 19.39 -47.11 -17.67
CA THR A 98 20.40 -47.52 -16.67
C THR A 98 21.31 -48.63 -17.18
N ASP A 99 20.73 -49.50 -17.97
CA ASP A 99 21.33 -50.66 -18.61
C ASP A 99 22.28 -50.30 -19.74
N GLU A 100 22.02 -49.21 -20.44
CA GLU A 100 22.91 -48.69 -21.47
C GLU A 100 24.10 -47.95 -20.87
N ILE A 101 23.85 -47.18 -19.82
CA ILE A 101 24.91 -46.49 -19.08
C ILE A 101 25.87 -47.50 -18.47
N SER A 102 25.38 -48.62 -17.92
CA SER A 102 26.24 -49.67 -17.36
C SER A 102 27.09 -50.36 -18.43
N VAL A 103 26.52 -50.69 -19.59
CA VAL A 103 27.24 -51.28 -20.73
C VAL A 103 28.30 -50.33 -21.28
N ILE A 104 28.00 -49.04 -21.35
CA ILE A 104 28.94 -48.00 -21.83
C ILE A 104 30.04 -47.74 -20.81
N ASN A 105 29.74 -47.68 -19.51
CA ASN A 105 30.75 -47.55 -18.46
C ASN A 105 31.68 -48.76 -18.42
N PHE A 106 31.16 -49.97 -18.62
CA PHE A 106 31.96 -51.18 -18.77
C PHE A 106 32.89 -51.09 -19.99
N ALA A 107 32.37 -50.65 -21.15
CA ALA A 107 33.17 -50.46 -22.36
C ALA A 107 34.32 -49.45 -22.14
N VAL A 108 34.01 -48.32 -21.51
CA VAL A 108 34.98 -47.26 -21.21
C VAL A 108 36.03 -47.72 -20.19
N PHE A 109 35.63 -48.46 -19.14
CA PHE A 109 36.55 -49.01 -18.14
C PHE A 109 37.55 -50.00 -18.75
N GLN A 110 37.12 -50.76 -19.76
CA GLN A 110 37.97 -51.72 -20.49
C GLN A 110 38.72 -51.09 -21.68
N GLY A 111 38.70 -49.76 -21.82
CA GLY A 111 39.44 -49.03 -22.85
C GLY A 111 38.83 -49.10 -24.27
N LEU A 112 37.59 -49.59 -24.40
CA LEU A 112 36.84 -49.60 -25.67
C LEU A 112 35.95 -48.37 -25.77
N GLU A 113 36.31 -47.45 -26.66
CA GLU A 113 35.47 -46.29 -26.92
C GLU A 113 34.28 -46.65 -27.85
N PRO A 114 33.03 -46.42 -27.44
CA PRO A 114 31.85 -46.54 -28.29
C PRO A 114 31.87 -45.53 -29.45
N ASP A 115 31.25 -45.91 -30.57
CA ASP A 115 31.16 -45.03 -31.75
C ASP A 115 30.26 -43.82 -31.48
N PHE A 116 30.49 -42.73 -32.21
CA PHE A 116 29.74 -41.48 -32.13
C PHE A 116 28.21 -41.66 -32.23
N SER A 117 27.75 -42.55 -33.11
CA SER A 117 26.31 -42.88 -33.27
C SER A 117 25.68 -43.46 -32.01
N THR A 118 26.46 -44.22 -31.23
CA THR A 118 26.05 -44.84 -29.98
C THR A 118 25.82 -43.79 -28.89
N TYR A 119 26.74 -42.83 -28.77
CA TYR A 119 26.60 -41.69 -27.86
C TYR A 119 25.47 -40.75 -28.28
N SER A 120 25.31 -40.50 -29.59
CA SER A 120 24.21 -39.69 -30.14
C SER A 120 22.84 -40.30 -29.77
N SER A 121 22.66 -41.61 -29.98
CA SER A 121 21.44 -42.34 -29.61
C SER A 121 21.15 -42.33 -28.11
N LEU A 122 22.18 -42.55 -27.28
CA LEU A 122 22.05 -42.52 -25.81
C LEU A 122 21.60 -41.14 -25.32
N ILE A 123 22.25 -40.08 -25.80
CA ILE A 123 21.93 -38.71 -25.39
C ILE A 123 20.50 -38.34 -25.80
N CYS A 124 20.08 -38.72 -27.01
CA CYS A 124 18.70 -38.51 -27.45
C CYS A 124 17.68 -39.23 -26.54
N ARG A 125 17.98 -40.48 -26.13
CA ARG A 125 17.13 -41.24 -25.21
C ARG A 125 17.10 -40.68 -23.79
N LEU A 126 18.24 -40.19 -23.28
CA LEU A 126 18.31 -39.51 -21.99
C LEU A 126 17.47 -38.24 -21.93
N VAL A 127 17.52 -37.42 -22.99
CA VAL A 127 16.71 -36.20 -23.10
C VAL A 127 15.21 -36.53 -23.13
N ASN A 128 14.82 -37.58 -23.86
CA ASN A 128 13.43 -38.04 -23.93
C ASN A 128 12.94 -38.62 -22.60
N ALA A 129 13.82 -39.29 -21.84
CA ALA A 129 13.54 -39.81 -20.50
C ALA A 129 13.48 -38.72 -19.40
N GLY A 130 13.87 -37.47 -19.70
CA GLY A 130 13.84 -36.35 -18.76
C GLY A 130 15.13 -36.12 -17.97
N GLU A 131 16.18 -36.93 -18.18
CA GLU A 131 17.46 -36.87 -17.47
C GLU A 131 18.43 -35.85 -18.12
N THR A 132 18.04 -34.58 -18.11
CA THR A 132 18.70 -33.50 -18.87
C THR A 132 20.12 -33.16 -18.40
N ARG A 133 20.40 -33.24 -17.09
CA ARG A 133 21.74 -32.95 -16.54
C ARG A 133 22.77 -34.03 -16.90
N VAL A 134 22.34 -35.29 -16.92
CA VAL A 134 23.21 -36.42 -17.28
C VAL A 134 23.52 -36.37 -18.78
N ALA A 135 22.51 -36.07 -19.60
CA ALA A 135 22.68 -35.86 -21.04
C ALA A 135 23.65 -34.70 -21.35
N GLU A 136 23.54 -33.57 -20.65
CA GLU A 136 24.45 -32.42 -20.82
C GLU A 136 25.90 -32.80 -20.49
N ASN A 137 26.14 -33.44 -19.35
CA ASN A 137 27.50 -33.82 -18.94
C ASN A 137 28.15 -34.77 -19.95
N LEU A 138 27.40 -35.76 -20.45
CA LEU A 138 27.87 -36.68 -21.48
C LEU A 138 28.16 -35.98 -22.81
N TYR A 139 27.32 -35.02 -23.20
CA TYR A 139 27.52 -34.23 -24.42
C TYR A 139 28.77 -33.34 -24.35
N ILE A 140 28.97 -32.64 -23.22
CA ILE A 140 30.16 -31.79 -23.02
C ILE A 140 31.43 -32.64 -22.99
N ASP A 141 31.43 -33.73 -22.21
CA ASP A 141 32.63 -34.54 -21.97
C ASP A 141 33.08 -35.32 -23.22
N ARG A 142 32.13 -35.85 -24.00
CA ARG A 142 32.45 -36.81 -25.07
C ARG A 142 32.28 -36.28 -26.48
N ILE A 143 31.44 -35.28 -26.72
CA ILE A 143 31.21 -34.74 -28.07
C ILE A 143 31.90 -33.38 -28.26
N LEU A 144 31.66 -32.43 -27.35
CA LEU A 144 32.24 -31.08 -27.47
C LEU A 144 33.75 -31.05 -27.23
N ARG A 145 34.27 -31.72 -26.18
CA ARG A 145 35.73 -31.81 -25.91
C ARG A 145 36.51 -32.47 -27.05
N ARG A 146 35.86 -33.35 -27.82
CA ARG A 146 36.46 -34.10 -28.93
C ARG A 146 36.27 -33.45 -30.30
N ARG A 147 35.60 -32.29 -30.37
CA ARG A 147 35.31 -31.53 -31.61
C ARG A 147 34.60 -32.35 -32.69
N LEU A 148 33.76 -33.31 -32.31
CA LEU A 148 32.93 -34.07 -33.25
C LEU A 148 31.73 -33.20 -33.69
N LYS A 149 31.42 -33.19 -34.99
CA LYS A 149 30.26 -32.44 -35.51
C LYS A 149 28.97 -33.16 -35.15
N PRO A 150 28.08 -32.55 -34.35
CA PRO A 150 26.82 -33.18 -33.98
C PRO A 150 25.88 -33.28 -35.19
N ASP A 151 25.18 -34.41 -35.31
CA ASP A 151 24.16 -34.65 -36.32
C ASP A 151 22.84 -33.96 -35.96
N ALA A 152 21.93 -33.81 -36.94
CA ALA A 152 20.67 -33.07 -36.75
C ALA A 152 19.78 -33.60 -35.60
N PRO A 153 19.63 -34.93 -35.36
CA PRO A 153 18.83 -35.46 -34.24
C PRO A 153 19.44 -35.15 -32.87
N LEU A 154 20.77 -35.19 -32.76
CA LEU A 154 21.51 -34.85 -31.55
C LEU A 154 21.44 -33.35 -31.26
N LEU A 155 21.61 -32.50 -32.28
CA LEU A 155 21.42 -31.05 -32.16
C LEU A 155 20.00 -30.71 -31.69
N SER A 156 18.98 -31.36 -32.24
CA SER A 156 17.59 -31.19 -31.83
C SER A 156 17.39 -31.54 -30.35
N SER A 157 17.82 -32.74 -29.95
CA SER A 157 17.67 -33.23 -28.57
C SER A 157 18.45 -32.36 -27.58
N MET A 158 19.65 -31.91 -27.94
CA MET A 158 20.43 -31.01 -27.09
C MET A 158 19.85 -29.61 -27.00
N THR A 159 19.21 -29.09 -28.07
CA THR A 159 18.51 -27.79 -28.01
C THR A 159 17.35 -27.85 -27.01
N ILE A 160 16.57 -28.95 -27.01
CA ILE A 160 15.51 -29.20 -26.03
C ILE A 160 16.09 -29.37 -24.61
N CYS A 161 17.23 -30.05 -24.48
CA CYS A 161 17.94 -30.23 -23.21
C CYS A 161 18.37 -28.90 -22.60
N TYR A 162 19.04 -28.05 -23.39
CA TYR A 162 19.47 -26.71 -22.95
C TYR A 162 18.28 -25.79 -22.65
N CYS A 163 17.18 -25.92 -23.40
CA CYS A 163 15.92 -25.25 -23.11
C CYS A 163 15.38 -25.65 -21.73
N LYS A 164 15.32 -26.96 -21.41
CA LYS A 164 14.91 -27.47 -20.08
C LYS A 164 15.83 -27.04 -18.94
N LEU A 165 17.11 -26.80 -19.23
CA LEU A 165 18.11 -26.35 -18.26
C LEU A 165 18.16 -24.82 -18.12
N GLY A 166 17.45 -24.05 -18.95
CA GLY A 166 17.44 -22.58 -18.92
C GLY A 166 18.73 -21.92 -19.43
N LYS A 167 19.54 -22.63 -20.23
CA LYS A 167 20.83 -22.14 -20.75
C LYS A 167 20.68 -21.49 -22.14
N LEU A 168 20.33 -20.20 -22.14
CA LEU A 168 19.92 -19.45 -23.34
C LEU A 168 20.99 -19.28 -24.43
N LYS A 169 22.27 -19.17 -24.05
CA LYS A 169 23.35 -18.94 -25.03
C LYS A 169 23.63 -20.21 -25.81
N GLU A 170 23.78 -21.32 -25.08
CA GLU A 170 24.02 -22.64 -25.62
C GLU A 170 22.81 -23.12 -26.45
N GLU A 171 21.59 -22.85 -25.97
CA GLU A 171 20.34 -23.07 -26.72
C GLU A 171 20.36 -22.36 -28.09
N ASN A 172 20.62 -21.04 -28.10
CA ASN A 172 20.66 -20.25 -29.34
C ASN A 172 21.75 -20.72 -30.32
N ASP A 173 22.96 -21.02 -29.82
CA ASP A 173 24.07 -21.48 -30.66
C ASP A 173 23.78 -22.83 -31.33
N HIS A 174 23.13 -23.75 -30.61
CA HIS A 174 22.75 -25.06 -31.16
C HIS A 174 21.56 -24.94 -32.11
N PHE A 175 20.61 -24.04 -31.83
CA PHE A 175 19.49 -23.76 -32.71
C PHE A 175 19.91 -23.11 -34.04
N GLN A 176 20.84 -22.14 -34.00
CA GLN A 176 21.44 -21.53 -35.20
C GLN A 176 22.12 -22.59 -36.09
N LYS A 177 22.88 -23.51 -35.48
CA LYS A 177 23.50 -24.64 -36.20
C LYS A 177 22.46 -25.60 -36.79
N LEU A 178 21.35 -25.83 -36.09
CA LEU A 178 20.27 -26.69 -36.54
C LEU A 178 19.54 -26.09 -37.75
N ILE A 179 19.24 -24.79 -37.75
CA ILE A 179 18.65 -24.09 -38.91
C ILE A 179 19.59 -24.10 -40.12
N GLY A 180 20.90 -23.93 -39.91
CA GLY A 180 21.91 -23.91 -40.97
C GLY A 180 22.03 -25.21 -41.78
N LEU A 181 21.52 -26.34 -41.29
CA LEU A 181 21.60 -27.65 -41.95
C LEU A 181 20.54 -27.87 -43.05
N LYS A 182 19.53 -26.98 -43.18
CA LYS A 182 18.50 -26.96 -44.26
C LYS A 182 17.92 -28.34 -44.65
N SER A 183 17.62 -29.20 -43.69
CA SER A 183 17.01 -30.53 -43.90
C SER A 183 15.49 -30.53 -43.69
N PHE A 184 14.74 -31.25 -44.52
CA PHE A 184 13.28 -31.43 -44.42
C PHE A 184 12.85 -32.10 -43.10
N SER A 185 13.74 -32.85 -42.43
CA SER A 185 13.44 -33.56 -41.16
C SER A 185 13.41 -32.65 -39.92
N ILE A 186 13.65 -31.34 -40.08
CA ILE A 186 13.80 -30.37 -38.97
C ILE A 186 12.45 -29.85 -38.44
N GLY A 187 11.37 -29.94 -39.21
CA GLY A 187 10.05 -29.42 -38.79
C GLY A 187 9.53 -30.00 -37.47
N ARG A 188 9.80 -31.29 -37.20
CA ARG A 188 9.42 -31.95 -35.93
C ARG A 188 10.26 -31.45 -34.76
N ALA A 189 11.57 -31.31 -34.96
CA ALA A 189 12.50 -30.76 -33.97
C ALA A 189 12.14 -29.33 -33.54
N CYS A 190 11.85 -28.47 -34.52
CA CYS A 190 11.41 -27.10 -34.26
C CYS A 190 10.03 -27.06 -33.59
N SER A 191 9.11 -27.97 -33.93
CA SER A 191 7.81 -28.09 -33.27
C SER A 191 7.93 -28.46 -31.79
N ASP A 192 8.79 -29.44 -31.48
CA ASP A 192 9.00 -29.90 -30.10
C ASP A 192 9.72 -28.84 -29.25
N LEU A 193 10.68 -28.11 -29.85
CA LEU A 193 11.33 -26.95 -29.20
C LEU A 193 10.33 -25.84 -28.90
N LEU A 194 9.53 -25.41 -29.87
CA LEU A 194 8.53 -24.35 -29.68
C LEU A 194 7.54 -24.73 -28.58
N ARG A 195 7.16 -26.00 -28.48
CA ARG A 195 6.26 -26.51 -27.43
C ARG A 195 6.90 -26.45 -26.05
N GLU A 196 8.18 -26.81 -25.94
CA GLU A 196 8.93 -26.77 -24.68
C GLU A 196 9.18 -25.32 -24.20
N VAL A 197 9.63 -24.44 -25.08
CA VAL A 197 9.83 -22.99 -24.77
C VAL A 197 8.50 -22.37 -24.33
N PHE A 198 7.41 -22.72 -24.98
CA PHE A 198 6.07 -22.26 -24.62
C PHE A 198 5.60 -22.81 -23.26
N ALA A 199 5.87 -24.09 -22.95
CA ALA A 199 5.56 -24.69 -21.65
C ALA A 199 6.28 -23.99 -20.48
N GLN A 200 7.46 -23.43 -20.73
CA GLN A 200 8.23 -22.64 -19.75
C GLN A 200 7.77 -21.18 -19.62
N ASN A 201 6.66 -20.80 -20.26
CA ASN A 201 6.15 -19.41 -20.32
C ASN A 201 7.12 -18.40 -20.97
N ARG A 202 8.06 -18.85 -21.81
CA ARG A 202 9.01 -17.99 -22.55
C ARG A 202 8.45 -17.57 -23.92
N PHE A 203 7.34 -16.83 -23.92
CA PHE A 203 6.55 -16.56 -25.12
C PHE A 203 7.26 -15.73 -26.20
N PHE A 204 8.07 -14.74 -25.80
CA PHE A 204 8.78 -13.86 -26.74
C PHE A 204 9.94 -14.59 -27.43
N ASP A 205 10.66 -15.45 -26.69
CA ASP A 205 11.68 -16.32 -27.27
C ASP A 205 11.06 -17.31 -28.25
N ALA A 206 9.88 -17.87 -27.91
CA ALA A 206 9.15 -18.75 -28.82
C ALA A 206 8.75 -18.03 -30.12
N TYR A 207 8.42 -16.73 -30.05
CA TYR A 207 8.14 -15.90 -31.21
C TYR A 207 9.40 -15.65 -32.07
N ASP A 208 10.52 -15.25 -31.45
CA ASP A 208 11.80 -15.06 -32.16
C ASP A 208 12.28 -16.36 -32.84
N TYR A 209 12.12 -17.51 -32.19
CA TYR A 209 12.38 -18.80 -32.82
C TYR A 209 11.43 -19.10 -33.97
N PHE A 210 10.15 -18.76 -33.86
CA PHE A 210 9.19 -18.90 -34.95
C PHE A 210 9.60 -18.06 -36.17
N VAL A 211 9.97 -16.78 -35.98
CA VAL A 211 10.42 -15.89 -37.06
C VAL A 211 11.65 -16.47 -37.77
N ARG A 212 12.66 -16.92 -37.01
CA ARG A 212 13.88 -17.54 -37.59
C ARG A 212 13.59 -18.82 -38.37
N VAL A 213 12.64 -19.64 -37.91
CA VAL A 213 12.20 -20.86 -38.61
C VAL A 213 11.42 -20.53 -39.88
N ASN A 214 10.62 -19.47 -39.81
CA ASN A 214 9.84 -18.96 -40.93
C ASN A 214 10.74 -18.38 -42.04
N ASP A 215 11.73 -17.55 -41.67
CA ASP A 215 12.72 -16.97 -42.58
C ASP A 215 13.60 -18.03 -43.25
N ALA A 216 13.83 -19.15 -42.57
CA ALA A 216 14.53 -20.30 -43.12
C ALA A 216 13.69 -21.15 -44.10
N GLY A 217 12.40 -20.83 -44.27
CA GLY A 217 11.49 -21.53 -45.19
C GLY A 217 10.98 -22.88 -44.70
N ILE A 218 11.08 -23.17 -43.39
CA ILE A 218 10.65 -24.46 -42.83
C ILE A 218 9.14 -24.45 -42.60
N LEU A 219 8.46 -25.54 -42.99
CA LEU A 219 7.02 -25.72 -42.77
C LEU A 219 6.74 -26.27 -41.37
N LEU A 220 6.08 -25.47 -40.54
CA LEU A 220 5.61 -25.87 -39.21
C LEU A 220 4.20 -26.47 -39.28
N PRO A 221 3.87 -27.43 -38.39
CA PRO A 221 2.52 -27.97 -38.31
C PRO A 221 1.53 -26.94 -37.75
N VAL A 222 0.25 -27.06 -38.14
CA VAL A 222 -0.86 -26.16 -37.72
C VAL A 222 -0.96 -26.03 -36.19
N SER A 223 -0.63 -27.08 -35.44
CA SER A 223 -0.61 -27.08 -33.98
C SER A 223 0.34 -26.04 -33.37
N CYS A 224 1.47 -25.74 -34.03
CA CYS A 224 2.42 -24.72 -33.56
C CYS A 224 1.84 -23.31 -33.71
N TYR A 225 1.25 -23.00 -34.87
CA TYR A 225 0.57 -21.72 -35.09
C TYR A 225 -0.55 -21.53 -34.07
N ASN A 226 -1.39 -22.55 -33.87
CA ASN A 226 -2.49 -22.49 -32.91
C ASN A 226 -2.03 -22.18 -31.49
N MET A 227 -0.98 -22.87 -31.03
CA MET A 227 -0.40 -22.67 -29.70
C MET A 227 0.18 -21.27 -29.54
N LEU A 228 0.97 -20.81 -30.51
CA LEU A 228 1.62 -19.49 -30.49
C LEU A 228 0.59 -18.37 -30.49
N ILE A 229 -0.36 -18.38 -31.43
CA ILE A 229 -1.40 -17.34 -31.56
C ILE A 229 -2.25 -17.29 -30.28
N ALA A 230 -2.74 -18.43 -29.78
CA ALA A 230 -3.56 -18.45 -28.57
C ALA A 230 -2.78 -17.98 -27.34
N GLY A 231 -1.53 -18.41 -27.19
CA GLY A 231 -0.69 -18.03 -26.05
C GLY A 231 -0.26 -16.57 -26.04
N LEU A 232 0.24 -16.08 -27.18
CA LEU A 232 0.66 -14.69 -27.36
C LEU A 232 -0.54 -13.75 -27.14
N SER A 233 -1.69 -14.07 -27.74
CA SER A 233 -2.93 -13.30 -27.56
C SER A 233 -3.41 -13.28 -26.10
N PHE A 234 -3.37 -14.42 -25.40
CA PHE A 234 -3.78 -14.49 -24.00
C PHE A 234 -2.88 -13.64 -23.07
N ARG A 235 -1.57 -13.60 -23.38
CA ARG A 235 -0.57 -12.83 -22.62
C ARG A 235 -0.54 -11.34 -22.98
N GLY A 236 -1.04 -10.96 -24.16
CA GLY A 236 -1.15 -9.58 -24.61
C GLY A 236 -0.12 -9.15 -25.65
N TYR A 237 0.67 -10.07 -26.19
CA TYR A 237 1.59 -9.84 -27.31
C TYR A 237 0.81 -9.94 -28.62
N VAL A 238 -0.10 -8.98 -28.83
CA VAL A 238 -1.11 -9.06 -29.89
C VAL A 238 -0.55 -8.74 -31.28
N ASP A 239 0.49 -7.90 -31.38
CA ASP A 239 1.15 -7.59 -32.66
C ASP A 239 1.94 -8.80 -33.18
N GLU A 240 2.66 -9.47 -32.28
CA GLU A 240 3.39 -10.69 -32.60
C GLU A 240 2.42 -11.82 -32.94
N ALA A 241 1.30 -11.93 -32.22
CA ALA A 241 0.25 -12.91 -32.54
C ALA A 241 -0.39 -12.66 -33.91
N LEU A 242 -0.61 -11.39 -34.28
CA LEU A 242 -1.11 -11.00 -35.60
C LEU A 242 -0.10 -11.37 -36.70
N GLN A 243 1.19 -11.09 -36.50
CA GLN A 243 2.24 -11.47 -37.46
C GLN A 243 2.32 -12.98 -37.69
N VAL A 244 2.19 -13.79 -36.63
CA VAL A 244 2.11 -15.27 -36.75
C VAL A 244 0.84 -15.69 -37.50
N PHE A 245 -0.26 -14.95 -37.35
CA PHE A 245 -1.52 -15.22 -38.01
C PHE A 245 -1.49 -14.84 -39.50
N ASP A 246 -0.94 -13.69 -39.85
CA ASP A 246 -0.77 -13.22 -41.23
C ASP A 246 0.14 -14.18 -42.01
N THR A 247 1.28 -14.58 -41.42
CA THR A 247 2.17 -15.60 -42.03
C THR A 247 1.50 -16.97 -42.20
N MET A 248 0.55 -17.33 -41.32
CA MET A 248 -0.25 -18.55 -41.48
C MET A 248 -1.20 -18.45 -42.69
N LEU A 249 -1.84 -17.29 -42.89
CA LEU A 249 -2.73 -17.03 -44.03
C LEU A 249 -1.97 -16.95 -45.36
N GLU A 250 -0.82 -16.25 -45.39
CA GLU A 250 0.06 -16.14 -46.57
C GLU A 250 0.54 -17.52 -47.07
N ARG A 251 0.77 -18.45 -46.14
CA ARG A 251 1.18 -19.84 -46.45
C ARG A 251 0.01 -20.76 -46.82
N GLY A 252 -1.22 -20.24 -46.87
CA GLY A 252 -2.42 -21.00 -47.22
C GLY A 252 -2.82 -22.04 -46.17
N VAL A 253 -2.40 -21.88 -44.92
CA VAL A 253 -2.76 -22.80 -43.83
C VAL A 253 -4.18 -22.45 -43.35
N PRO A 254 -5.13 -23.40 -43.31
CA PRO A 254 -6.52 -23.11 -42.98
C PRO A 254 -6.66 -22.59 -41.55
N SER A 255 -7.32 -21.43 -41.40
CA SER A 255 -7.62 -20.84 -40.10
C SER A 255 -8.83 -21.52 -39.45
N VAL A 256 -8.83 -21.55 -38.12
CA VAL A 256 -9.96 -22.08 -37.33
C VAL A 256 -10.60 -20.95 -36.53
N SER A 257 -11.93 -21.02 -36.36
CA SER A 257 -12.73 -20.02 -35.63
C SER A 257 -12.15 -19.64 -34.24
N HIS A 258 -11.52 -20.59 -33.55
CA HIS A 258 -10.90 -20.36 -32.24
C HIS A 258 -9.72 -19.35 -32.27
N LEU A 259 -8.94 -19.28 -33.36
CA LEU A 259 -7.81 -18.35 -33.48
C LEU A 259 -8.29 -16.91 -33.59
N TRP A 260 -9.29 -16.68 -34.45
CA TRP A 260 -9.96 -15.39 -34.57
C TRP A 260 -10.52 -14.91 -33.23
N LYS A 261 -11.20 -15.80 -32.48
CA LYS A 261 -11.69 -15.51 -31.12
C LYS A 261 -10.56 -15.11 -30.17
N SER A 262 -9.45 -15.86 -30.19
CA SER A 262 -8.29 -15.61 -29.32
C SER A 262 -7.64 -14.26 -29.61
N LEU A 263 -7.48 -13.91 -30.89
CA LEU A 263 -6.96 -12.62 -31.34
C LEU A 263 -7.90 -11.48 -30.93
N VAL A 264 -9.17 -11.55 -31.31
CA VAL A 264 -10.16 -10.52 -30.96
C VAL A 264 -10.23 -10.30 -29.44
N PHE A 265 -10.21 -11.38 -28.65
CA PHE A 265 -10.15 -11.28 -27.19
C PHE A 265 -8.85 -10.64 -26.70
N GLY A 266 -7.71 -11.00 -27.28
CA GLY A 266 -6.39 -10.42 -26.99
C GLY A 266 -6.37 -8.90 -27.25
N PHE A 267 -6.82 -8.46 -28.43
CA PHE A 267 -6.91 -7.05 -28.79
C PHE A 267 -7.88 -6.27 -27.88
N CYS A 268 -9.06 -6.85 -27.58
CA CYS A 268 -10.00 -6.26 -26.62
C CYS A 268 -9.41 -6.13 -25.21
N LYS A 269 -8.57 -7.07 -24.79
CA LYS A 269 -7.87 -7.05 -23.48
C LYS A 269 -6.79 -5.98 -23.42
N MET A 270 -6.16 -5.67 -24.55
CA MET A 270 -5.15 -4.61 -24.69
C MET A 270 -5.75 -3.23 -25.05
N GLU A 271 -7.07 -3.08 -24.96
CA GLU A 271 -7.79 -1.82 -25.24
C GLU A 271 -7.67 -1.33 -26.70
N ARG A 272 -7.21 -2.18 -27.63
CA ARG A 272 -7.11 -1.91 -29.08
C ARG A 272 -8.33 -2.43 -29.83
N VAL A 273 -9.49 -1.87 -29.48
CA VAL A 273 -10.80 -2.42 -29.88
C VAL A 273 -11.16 -2.15 -31.34
N GLU A 274 -10.64 -1.05 -31.93
CA GLU A 274 -10.88 -0.73 -33.35
C GLU A 274 -10.26 -1.78 -34.27
N GLU A 275 -9.04 -2.21 -33.96
CA GLU A 275 -8.36 -3.31 -34.65
C GLU A 275 -9.06 -4.66 -34.43
N ALA A 276 -9.59 -4.89 -33.22
CA ALA A 276 -10.40 -6.07 -32.94
C ALA A 276 -11.69 -6.12 -33.79
N GLU A 277 -12.31 -4.97 -34.05
CA GLU A 277 -13.50 -4.88 -34.91
C GLU A 277 -13.14 -5.10 -36.38
N LEU A 278 -12.00 -4.58 -36.85
CA LEU A 278 -11.49 -4.87 -38.19
C LEU A 278 -11.22 -6.36 -38.38
N LEU A 279 -10.56 -7.01 -37.42
CA LEU A 279 -10.35 -8.45 -37.40
C LEU A 279 -11.67 -9.24 -37.41
N SER A 280 -12.71 -8.74 -36.73
CA SER A 280 -14.03 -9.37 -36.77
C SER A 280 -14.72 -9.25 -38.13
N ALA A 281 -14.50 -8.14 -38.86
CA ALA A 281 -15.02 -7.95 -40.22
C ALA A 281 -14.26 -8.81 -41.25
N GLU A 282 -12.94 -8.95 -41.07
CA GLU A 282 -12.12 -9.86 -41.88
C GLU A 282 -12.48 -11.33 -41.63
N MET A 283 -12.79 -11.71 -40.39
CA MET A 283 -13.32 -13.03 -40.08
C MET A 283 -14.66 -13.30 -40.81
N GLU A 284 -15.54 -12.29 -40.89
CA GLU A 284 -16.81 -12.36 -41.64
C GLU A 284 -16.57 -12.55 -43.16
N SER A 285 -15.54 -11.92 -43.74
CA SER A 285 -15.22 -12.08 -45.17
C SER A 285 -14.65 -13.46 -45.52
N HIS A 286 -14.01 -14.13 -44.56
CA HIS A 286 -13.54 -15.52 -44.69
C HIS A 286 -14.64 -16.57 -44.44
N GLY A 287 -15.89 -16.15 -44.24
CA GLY A 287 -17.04 -17.03 -44.10
C GLY A 287 -17.30 -17.54 -42.67
N PHE A 288 -16.63 -16.98 -41.66
CA PHE A 288 -16.92 -17.28 -40.26
C PHE A 288 -17.90 -16.25 -39.66
N TYR A 289 -18.62 -16.62 -38.60
CA TYR A 289 -19.57 -15.72 -37.94
C TYR A 289 -19.08 -15.25 -36.57
N VAL A 290 -19.29 -13.97 -36.27
CA VAL A 290 -19.04 -13.42 -34.93
C VAL A 290 -20.06 -14.03 -33.96
N ASP A 291 -19.57 -14.74 -32.96
CA ASP A 291 -20.43 -15.37 -31.97
C ASP A 291 -20.72 -14.43 -30.79
N LYS A 292 -21.58 -14.91 -29.88
CA LYS A 292 -21.99 -14.19 -28.67
C LYS A 292 -20.81 -13.73 -27.81
N VAL A 293 -19.80 -14.59 -27.64
CA VAL A 293 -18.63 -14.32 -26.78
C VAL A 293 -17.77 -13.22 -27.39
N MET A 294 -17.61 -13.22 -28.71
CA MET A 294 -16.90 -12.16 -29.44
C MET A 294 -17.62 -10.82 -29.37
N TYR A 295 -18.94 -10.79 -29.63
CA TYR A 295 -19.73 -9.56 -29.46
C TYR A 295 -19.61 -8.99 -28.05
N THR A 296 -19.72 -9.85 -27.03
CA THR A 296 -19.59 -9.42 -25.63
C THR A 296 -18.19 -8.91 -25.31
N SER A 297 -17.15 -9.53 -25.86
CA SER A 297 -15.75 -9.11 -25.69
C SER A 297 -15.48 -7.75 -26.35
N LEU A 298 -16.00 -7.52 -27.56
CA LEU A 298 -15.91 -6.24 -28.27
C LEU A 298 -16.68 -5.14 -27.53
N ILE A 299 -17.90 -5.43 -27.07
CA ILE A 299 -18.70 -4.52 -26.26
C ILE A 299 -17.94 -4.16 -24.97
N ASN A 300 -17.36 -5.14 -24.28
CA ASN A 300 -16.56 -4.92 -23.08
C ASN A 300 -15.34 -4.04 -23.37
N GLY A 301 -14.62 -4.31 -24.45
CA GLY A 301 -13.50 -3.49 -24.92
C GLY A 301 -13.92 -2.03 -25.10
N TYR A 302 -14.99 -1.77 -25.86
CA TYR A 302 -15.50 -0.41 -26.07
C TYR A 302 -15.99 0.26 -24.77
N CYS A 303 -16.58 -0.51 -23.86
CA CYS A 303 -16.99 -0.04 -22.54
C CYS A 303 -15.78 0.39 -21.68
N LYS A 304 -14.68 -0.37 -21.71
CA LYS A 304 -13.42 -0.01 -21.02
C LYS A 304 -12.78 1.24 -21.60
N ASN A 305 -12.82 1.40 -22.93
CA ASN A 305 -12.32 2.59 -23.62
C ASN A 305 -13.24 3.82 -23.48
N LYS A 306 -14.28 3.75 -22.64
CA LYS A 306 -15.30 4.80 -22.45
C LYS A 306 -16.02 5.23 -23.74
N LYS A 307 -15.97 4.41 -24.80
CA LYS A 307 -16.63 4.62 -26.10
C LYS A 307 -17.99 3.90 -26.14
N ILE A 308 -18.85 4.18 -25.15
CA ILE A 308 -20.13 3.45 -24.95
C ILE A 308 -21.09 3.51 -26.15
N LYS A 309 -21.04 4.58 -26.96
CA LYS A 309 -21.86 4.70 -28.19
C LYS A 309 -21.53 3.59 -29.20
N MET A 310 -20.26 3.25 -29.34
CA MET A 310 -19.81 2.15 -30.21
C MET A 310 -20.20 0.80 -29.62
N GLY A 311 -20.06 0.61 -28.30
CA GLY A 311 -20.54 -0.58 -27.60
C GLY A 311 -22.04 -0.82 -27.81
N MET A 312 -22.87 0.23 -27.74
CA MET A 312 -24.31 0.13 -28.03
C MET A 312 -24.61 -0.17 -29.49
N ARG A 313 -23.83 0.37 -30.44
CA ARG A 313 -23.95 0.04 -31.87
C ARG A 313 -23.73 -1.47 -32.08
N LEU A 314 -22.72 -2.04 -31.44
CA LEU A 314 -22.46 -3.49 -31.50
C LEU A 314 -23.56 -4.31 -30.83
N PHE A 315 -24.11 -3.85 -29.71
CA PHE A 315 -25.26 -4.49 -29.08
C PHE A 315 -26.49 -4.54 -30.01
N TYR A 316 -26.80 -3.44 -30.71
CA TYR A 316 -27.88 -3.45 -31.70
C TYR A 316 -27.55 -4.29 -32.94
N LYS A 317 -26.27 -4.34 -33.38
CA LYS A 317 -25.82 -5.25 -34.45
C LYS A 317 -26.06 -6.71 -34.04
N MET A 318 -25.70 -7.06 -32.80
CA MET A 318 -25.90 -8.39 -32.21
C MET A 318 -27.39 -8.80 -32.21
N LEU A 319 -28.29 -7.90 -31.80
CA LEU A 319 -29.74 -8.12 -31.84
C LEU A 319 -30.28 -8.28 -33.27
N LYS A 320 -29.83 -7.44 -34.20
CA LYS A 320 -30.27 -7.48 -35.61
C LYS A 320 -29.90 -8.78 -36.32
N ILE A 321 -28.76 -9.38 -35.96
CA ILE A 321 -28.29 -10.65 -36.50
C ILE A 321 -28.98 -11.86 -35.81
N GLY A 322 -29.79 -11.60 -34.77
CA GLY A 322 -30.50 -12.65 -34.02
C GLY A 322 -29.65 -13.34 -32.95
N CYS A 323 -28.51 -12.75 -32.56
CA CYS A 323 -27.68 -13.26 -31.47
C CYS A 323 -28.24 -12.78 -30.14
N GLN A 324 -28.78 -13.69 -29.32
CA GLN A 324 -29.40 -13.35 -28.05
C GLN A 324 -28.35 -12.97 -26.98
N PRO A 325 -28.44 -11.77 -26.36
CA PRO A 325 -27.55 -11.40 -25.27
C PRO A 325 -27.84 -12.21 -24.00
N ASP A 326 -26.81 -12.46 -23.19
CA ASP A 326 -26.99 -12.96 -21.81
C ASP A 326 -26.93 -11.85 -20.77
N ALA A 327 -27.26 -12.23 -19.54
CA ALA A 327 -26.99 -11.46 -18.33
C ALA A 327 -25.54 -10.92 -18.27
N TYR A 328 -24.53 -11.66 -18.77
CA TYR A 328 -23.15 -11.18 -18.80
C TYR A 328 -22.93 -10.01 -19.78
N THR A 329 -23.52 -10.08 -20.98
CA THR A 329 -23.53 -8.99 -21.97
C THR A 329 -24.21 -7.75 -21.39
N TYR A 330 -25.33 -7.94 -20.72
CA TYR A 330 -26.08 -6.87 -20.08
C TYR A 330 -25.31 -6.22 -18.91
N ASN A 331 -24.73 -7.04 -18.02
CA ASN A 331 -23.86 -6.59 -16.92
C ASN A 331 -22.65 -5.80 -17.43
N THR A 332 -22.07 -6.23 -18.56
CA THR A 332 -20.96 -5.54 -19.21
C THR A 332 -21.38 -4.13 -19.68
N LEU A 333 -22.55 -4.00 -20.31
CA LEU A 333 -23.06 -2.71 -20.76
C LEU A 333 -23.43 -1.79 -19.59
N ILE A 334 -24.11 -2.32 -18.56
CA ILE A 334 -24.40 -1.59 -17.33
C ILE A 334 -23.10 -1.03 -16.76
N GLN A 335 -22.08 -1.88 -16.58
CA GLN A 335 -20.77 -1.48 -16.06
C GLN A 335 -20.11 -0.41 -16.96
N GLY A 336 -20.27 -0.51 -18.28
CA GLY A 336 -19.79 0.49 -19.24
C GLY A 336 -20.46 1.86 -19.11
N PHE A 337 -21.80 1.90 -19.10
CA PHE A 337 -22.56 3.15 -18.90
C PHE A 337 -22.24 3.80 -17.55
N VAL A 338 -22.15 2.97 -16.53
CA VAL A 338 -21.73 3.33 -15.18
C VAL A 338 -20.33 3.96 -15.16
N ASN A 339 -19.35 3.35 -15.82
CA ASN A 339 -17.97 3.86 -15.87
C ASN A 339 -17.88 5.20 -16.62
N CYS A 340 -18.85 5.50 -17.48
CA CYS A 340 -18.98 6.77 -18.20
C CYS A 340 -19.82 7.82 -17.45
N GLY A 341 -20.37 7.50 -16.26
CA GLY A 341 -21.24 8.39 -15.50
C GLY A 341 -22.64 8.62 -16.10
N LEU A 342 -23.05 7.79 -17.06
CA LEU A 342 -24.31 7.94 -17.82
C LEU A 342 -25.44 7.12 -17.20
N PHE A 343 -25.85 7.47 -15.99
CA PHE A 343 -26.79 6.71 -15.15
C PHE A 343 -28.21 6.63 -15.70
N ASP A 344 -28.72 7.71 -16.29
CA ASP A 344 -30.11 7.74 -16.77
C ASP A 344 -30.32 6.75 -17.93
N LYS A 345 -29.26 6.52 -18.70
CA LYS A 345 -29.22 5.52 -19.78
C LYS A 345 -29.18 4.08 -19.26
N VAL A 346 -28.69 3.85 -18.04
CA VAL A 346 -28.74 2.53 -17.40
C VAL A 346 -30.19 2.13 -17.13
N TRP A 347 -31.03 3.08 -16.69
CA TRP A 347 -32.45 2.84 -16.47
C TRP A 347 -33.19 2.54 -17.78
N VAL A 348 -32.91 3.30 -18.84
CA VAL A 348 -33.46 3.05 -20.18
C VAL A 348 -33.04 1.68 -20.70
N LEU A 349 -31.76 1.32 -20.57
CA LEU A 349 -31.25 0.02 -20.96
C LEU A 349 -31.94 -1.09 -20.16
N HIS A 350 -32.15 -0.91 -18.85
CA HIS A 350 -32.90 -1.85 -18.02
C HIS A 350 -34.30 -2.07 -18.57
N LYS A 351 -35.07 -1.00 -18.81
CA LYS A 351 -36.41 -1.10 -19.37
C LYS A 351 -36.44 -1.81 -20.73
N GLN A 352 -35.50 -1.47 -21.61
CA GLN A 352 -35.38 -2.11 -22.93
C GLN A 352 -35.06 -3.61 -22.84
N VAL A 353 -34.17 -4.01 -21.93
CA VAL A 353 -33.85 -5.43 -21.71
C VAL A 353 -35.05 -6.19 -21.18
N MET A 354 -35.94 -5.53 -20.42
CA MET A 354 -37.17 -6.13 -19.94
C MET A 354 -38.19 -6.30 -21.07
N GLU A 355 -38.29 -5.31 -21.97
CA GLU A 355 -39.12 -5.38 -23.18
C GLU A 355 -38.66 -6.48 -24.15
N LEU A 356 -37.38 -6.84 -24.11
CA LEU A 356 -36.79 -7.95 -24.88
C LEU A 356 -36.97 -9.33 -24.22
N GLY A 357 -37.61 -9.42 -23.03
CA GLY A 357 -37.89 -10.68 -22.35
C GLY A 357 -36.69 -11.34 -21.65
N LEU A 358 -35.63 -10.59 -21.37
CA LEU A 358 -34.46 -11.09 -20.65
C LEU A 358 -34.61 -10.85 -19.13
N GLU A 359 -34.50 -11.90 -18.32
CA GLU A 359 -34.61 -11.81 -16.86
C GLU A 359 -33.26 -11.41 -16.21
N PRO A 360 -33.17 -10.29 -15.50
CA PRO A 360 -31.99 -9.94 -14.71
C PRO A 360 -31.86 -10.85 -13.50
N ASP A 361 -30.64 -11.23 -13.16
CA ASP A 361 -30.34 -11.94 -11.93
C ASP A 361 -30.12 -10.99 -10.73
N VAL A 362 -30.03 -11.56 -9.53
CA VAL A 362 -29.73 -10.84 -8.28
C VAL A 362 -28.41 -10.07 -8.38
N LEU A 363 -27.40 -10.62 -9.08
CA LEU A 363 -26.09 -9.98 -9.28
C LEU A 363 -26.20 -8.70 -10.10
N THR A 364 -27.05 -8.69 -11.14
CA THR A 364 -27.31 -7.52 -11.99
C THR A 364 -27.86 -6.35 -11.15
N TYR A 365 -28.88 -6.62 -10.33
CA TYR A 365 -29.42 -5.62 -9.40
C TYR A 365 -28.39 -5.18 -8.35
N GLN A 366 -27.60 -6.10 -7.80
CA GLN A 366 -26.55 -5.77 -6.83
C GLN A 366 -25.49 -4.81 -7.41
N ILE A 367 -25.05 -5.03 -8.65
CA ILE A 367 -24.07 -4.17 -9.33
C ILE A 367 -24.65 -2.76 -9.53
N MET A 368 -25.90 -2.67 -10.01
CA MET A 368 -26.59 -1.42 -10.24
C MET A 368 -26.78 -0.63 -8.94
N ILE A 369 -27.35 -1.27 -7.91
CA ILE A 369 -27.61 -0.68 -6.59
C ILE A 369 -26.30 -0.18 -5.95
N ASN A 370 -25.27 -1.04 -5.88
CA ASN A 370 -23.99 -0.67 -5.25
C ASN A 370 -23.34 0.54 -5.94
N LYS A 371 -23.45 0.62 -7.26
CA LYS A 371 -22.90 1.75 -8.00
C LYS A 371 -23.73 3.03 -7.85
N PHE A 372 -25.07 2.96 -7.94
CA PHE A 372 -25.93 4.13 -7.71
C PHE A 372 -25.67 4.76 -6.33
N CYS A 373 -25.50 3.93 -5.30
CA CYS A 373 -25.13 4.39 -3.97
C CYS A 373 -23.74 5.08 -3.92
N LYS A 374 -22.73 4.57 -4.65
CA LYS A 374 -21.39 5.20 -4.71
C LYS A 374 -21.40 6.59 -5.33
N GLU A 375 -22.34 6.86 -6.22
CA GLU A 375 -22.45 8.11 -6.97
C GLU A 375 -23.52 9.05 -6.37
N LYS A 376 -23.97 8.77 -5.13
CA LYS A 376 -24.96 9.55 -4.36
C LYS A 376 -26.31 9.71 -5.08
N LYS A 377 -26.72 8.70 -5.85
CA LYS A 377 -28.06 8.63 -6.48
C LYS A 377 -28.93 7.60 -5.75
N VAL A 378 -29.25 7.85 -4.49
CA VAL A 378 -29.89 6.86 -3.61
C VAL A 378 -31.34 6.56 -4.02
N ASP A 379 -32.10 7.55 -4.50
CA ASP A 379 -33.48 7.34 -4.96
C ASP A 379 -33.55 6.34 -6.14
N CYS A 380 -32.57 6.39 -7.06
CA CYS A 380 -32.46 5.42 -8.16
C CYS A 380 -32.17 4.01 -7.64
N ALA A 381 -31.37 3.88 -6.58
CA ALA A 381 -31.06 2.60 -5.96
C ALA A 381 -32.29 1.99 -5.26
N LEU A 382 -33.10 2.82 -4.58
CA LEU A 382 -34.37 2.41 -3.96
C LEU A 382 -35.41 2.00 -5.01
N ALA A 383 -35.49 2.73 -6.12
CA ALA A 383 -36.36 2.37 -7.25
C ALA A 383 -35.95 1.03 -7.89
N MET A 384 -34.65 0.72 -7.93
CA MET A 384 -34.17 -0.59 -8.39
C MET A 384 -34.49 -1.72 -7.41
N LEU A 385 -34.33 -1.48 -6.10
CA LEU A 385 -34.68 -2.46 -5.08
C LEU A 385 -36.19 -2.77 -5.09
N SER A 386 -37.04 -1.75 -5.25
CA SER A 386 -38.49 -1.95 -5.37
C SER A 386 -38.87 -2.68 -6.66
N SER A 387 -38.21 -2.39 -7.79
CA SER A 387 -38.38 -3.15 -9.03
C SER A 387 -38.00 -4.63 -8.85
N MET A 388 -36.95 -4.93 -8.08
CA MET A 388 -36.54 -6.30 -7.77
C MET A 388 -37.62 -7.04 -6.96
N CYS A 389 -38.17 -6.39 -5.91
CA CYS A 389 -39.25 -6.95 -5.09
C CYS A 389 -40.56 -7.17 -5.86
N SER A 390 -40.91 -6.28 -6.80
CA SER A 390 -42.15 -6.40 -7.60
C SER A 390 -42.15 -7.58 -8.59
N ARG A 391 -41.03 -8.28 -8.73
CA ARG A 391 -40.81 -9.36 -9.70
C ARG A 391 -40.50 -10.70 -9.03
N ASP A 392 -40.84 -10.84 -7.74
CA ASP A 392 -40.59 -12.03 -6.92
C ASP A 392 -39.11 -12.46 -6.82
N ILE A 393 -38.17 -11.57 -7.17
CA ILE A 393 -36.74 -11.81 -6.94
C ILE A 393 -36.42 -11.39 -5.50
N THR A 394 -36.09 -12.35 -4.63
CA THR A 394 -35.78 -12.10 -3.22
C THR A 394 -34.45 -11.33 -3.08
N PRO A 395 -34.44 -10.10 -2.54
CA PRO A 395 -33.20 -9.36 -2.31
C PRO A 395 -32.34 -10.04 -1.23
N ASN A 396 -31.02 -10.13 -1.48
CA ASN A 396 -30.07 -10.61 -0.48
C ASN A 396 -29.54 -9.46 0.38
N VAL A 397 -28.83 -9.78 1.47
CA VAL A 397 -28.20 -8.79 2.38
C VAL A 397 -27.36 -7.77 1.60
N HIS A 398 -26.65 -8.22 0.56
CA HIS A 398 -25.75 -7.39 -0.24
C HIS A 398 -26.44 -6.34 -1.11
N CYS A 399 -27.75 -6.48 -1.38
CA CYS A 399 -28.55 -5.43 -2.00
C CYS A 399 -28.81 -4.28 -1.02
N TYR A 400 -29.01 -4.59 0.26
CA TYR A 400 -29.26 -3.60 1.32
C TYR A 400 -27.97 -2.95 1.85
N THR A 401 -26.85 -3.69 1.90
CA THR A 401 -25.54 -3.21 2.40
C THR A 401 -25.06 -1.88 1.81
N PRO A 402 -25.18 -1.58 0.51
CA PRO A 402 -24.79 -0.28 -0.04
C PRO A 402 -25.86 0.81 0.12
N ILE A 403 -27.14 0.46 0.20
CA ILE A 403 -28.25 1.44 0.29
C ILE A 403 -28.31 2.04 1.68
N ILE A 404 -28.27 1.21 2.72
CA ILE A 404 -28.47 1.66 4.10
C ILE A 404 -27.41 2.72 4.50
N PRO A 405 -26.09 2.54 4.28
CA PRO A 405 -25.09 3.56 4.56
C PRO A 405 -25.22 4.82 3.68
N ALA A 406 -25.69 4.68 2.44
CA ALA A 406 -25.90 5.83 1.57
C ALA A 406 -27.04 6.72 2.10
N LEU A 407 -28.11 6.12 2.62
CA LEU A 407 -29.18 6.83 3.29
C LEU A 407 -28.73 7.50 4.60
N TYR A 408 -27.87 6.85 5.39
CA TYR A 408 -27.25 7.46 6.57
C TYR A 408 -26.46 8.73 6.22
N LYS A 409 -25.69 8.72 5.13
CA LYS A 409 -24.91 9.90 4.70
C LYS A 409 -25.77 11.07 4.22
N GLU A 410 -26.96 10.78 3.72
CA GLU A 410 -27.93 11.78 3.27
C GLU A 410 -28.92 12.19 4.38
N ASN A 411 -28.78 11.65 5.60
CA ASN A 411 -29.65 11.89 6.76
C ASN A 411 -31.16 11.70 6.44
N ARG A 412 -31.50 10.70 5.63
CA ARG A 412 -32.89 10.41 5.22
C ARG A 412 -33.63 9.61 6.31
N VAL A 413 -34.93 9.84 6.48
CA VAL A 413 -35.76 9.24 7.54
C VAL A 413 -36.13 7.77 7.24
N GLU A 414 -36.11 7.39 5.96
CA GLU A 414 -36.52 6.08 5.42
C GLU A 414 -35.61 4.89 5.84
N ILE A 415 -34.55 5.14 6.63
CA ILE A 415 -33.54 4.15 7.04
C ILE A 415 -34.15 3.02 7.88
N ASP A 416 -34.90 3.38 8.92
CA ASP A 416 -35.46 2.39 9.84
C ASP A 416 -36.56 1.57 9.15
N GLU A 417 -37.36 2.19 8.27
CA GLU A 417 -38.36 1.50 7.46
C GLU A 417 -37.73 0.47 6.51
N LEU A 418 -36.67 0.86 5.81
CA LEU A 418 -35.94 -0.05 4.92
C LEU A 418 -35.28 -1.20 5.69
N TYR A 419 -34.74 -0.91 6.87
CA TYR A 419 -34.13 -1.91 7.73
C TYR A 419 -35.17 -2.91 8.25
N GLN A 420 -36.36 -2.46 8.67
CA GLN A 420 -37.46 -3.37 9.03
C GLN A 420 -37.92 -4.19 7.82
N LYS A 421 -38.06 -3.58 6.65
CA LYS A 421 -38.42 -4.29 5.41
C LYS A 421 -37.43 -5.41 5.06
N MET A 422 -36.13 -5.20 5.29
CA MET A 422 -35.11 -6.25 5.14
C MET A 422 -35.38 -7.41 6.10
N LEU A 423 -35.65 -7.13 7.37
CA LEU A 423 -35.90 -8.16 8.38
C LEU A 423 -37.20 -8.92 8.13
N ASP A 424 -38.27 -8.22 7.76
CA ASP A 424 -39.57 -8.83 7.42
C ASP A 424 -39.50 -9.70 6.16
N SER A 425 -38.57 -9.41 5.25
CA SER A 425 -38.26 -10.28 4.11
C SER A 425 -37.42 -11.52 4.48
N GLY A 426 -37.10 -11.72 5.76
CA GLY A 426 -36.33 -12.87 6.27
C GLY A 426 -34.82 -12.77 6.06
N VAL A 427 -34.31 -11.59 5.69
CA VAL A 427 -32.89 -11.37 5.37
C VAL A 427 -32.10 -11.03 6.64
N ILE A 428 -31.25 -11.97 7.08
CA ILE A 428 -30.46 -11.83 8.32
C ILE A 428 -29.25 -10.90 8.07
N PRO A 429 -29.03 -9.85 8.89
CA PRO A 429 -27.84 -9.01 8.80
C PRO A 429 -26.54 -9.82 8.89
N ASP A 430 -25.60 -9.58 7.98
CA ASP A 430 -24.27 -10.18 8.02
C ASP A 430 -23.23 -9.24 8.69
N GLN A 431 -22.03 -9.77 8.88
CA GLN A 431 -20.88 -9.02 9.41
C GLN A 431 -20.50 -7.81 8.56
N VAL A 432 -20.77 -7.84 7.24
CA VAL A 432 -20.42 -6.77 6.31
C VAL A 432 -21.36 -5.59 6.50
N LEU A 433 -22.67 -5.84 6.59
CA LEU A 433 -23.69 -4.85 6.91
C LEU A 433 -23.41 -4.22 8.28
N PHE A 434 -23.08 -5.03 9.30
CA PHE A 434 -22.67 -4.52 10.61
C PHE A 434 -21.48 -3.56 10.49
N PHE A 435 -20.40 -3.99 9.84
CA PHE A 435 -19.19 -3.19 9.69
C PHE A 435 -19.43 -1.88 8.90
N THR A 436 -20.34 -1.89 7.93
CA THR A 436 -20.74 -0.67 7.21
C THR A 436 -21.59 0.27 8.06
N LEU A 437 -22.50 -0.26 8.87
CA LEU A 437 -23.39 0.52 9.73
C LEU A 437 -22.64 1.19 10.90
N VAL A 438 -21.71 0.47 11.51
CA VAL A 438 -20.89 0.99 12.63
C VAL A 438 -20.09 2.22 12.21
N LYS A 439 -19.70 2.34 10.93
CA LYS A 439 -18.98 3.53 10.44
C LYS A 439 -19.83 4.79 10.39
N GLU A 440 -21.13 4.66 10.21
CA GLU A 440 -22.06 5.79 10.06
C GLU A 440 -22.76 6.16 11.39
N TYR A 441 -22.77 5.26 12.38
CA TYR A 441 -23.33 5.54 13.70
C TYR A 441 -22.44 6.49 14.54
N PRO A 442 -23.04 7.33 15.43
CA PRO A 442 -22.27 8.17 16.34
C PRO A 442 -21.36 7.36 17.26
N LYS A 443 -20.11 7.83 17.41
CA LYS A 443 -19.13 7.20 18.31
C LYS A 443 -19.68 7.10 19.74
N GLY A 444 -19.55 5.94 20.36
CA GLY A 444 -20.05 5.62 21.71
C GLY A 444 -21.36 4.82 21.76
N HIS A 445 -22.04 4.62 20.63
CA HIS A 445 -23.28 3.84 20.54
C HIS A 445 -23.08 2.46 19.86
N GLU A 446 -21.85 2.02 19.68
CA GLU A 446 -21.50 0.79 18.94
C GLU A 446 -22.08 -0.46 19.60
N LEU A 447 -22.10 -0.51 20.94
CA LEU A 447 -22.74 -1.59 21.71
C LEU A 447 -24.26 -1.61 21.58
N HIS A 448 -24.89 -0.45 21.41
CA HIS A 448 -26.33 -0.37 21.18
C HIS A 448 -26.70 -0.87 19.76
N LEU A 449 -25.90 -0.54 18.75
CA LEU A 449 -26.06 -1.08 17.40
C LEU A 449 -25.80 -2.59 17.38
N THR A 450 -24.80 -3.06 18.13
CA THR A 450 -24.50 -4.49 18.34
C THR A 450 -25.72 -5.21 18.93
N LEU A 451 -26.34 -4.63 19.96
CA LEU A 451 -27.58 -5.18 20.54
C LEU A 451 -28.75 -5.19 19.54
N LYS A 452 -28.94 -4.12 18.75
CA LYS A 452 -30.01 -4.04 17.72
C LYS A 452 -29.85 -5.16 16.70
N ILE A 453 -28.63 -5.37 16.19
CA ILE A 453 -28.34 -6.41 15.19
C ILE A 453 -28.41 -7.82 15.77
N LEU A 454 -27.87 -8.06 16.98
CA LEU A 454 -27.99 -9.36 17.64
C LEU A 454 -29.44 -9.71 18.00
N SER A 455 -30.26 -8.72 18.37
CA SER A 455 -31.69 -8.94 18.60
C SER A 455 -32.43 -9.33 17.32
N ALA A 456 -32.05 -8.75 16.17
CA ALA A 456 -32.59 -9.13 14.87
C ALA A 456 -32.14 -10.55 14.47
N VAL A 457 -30.87 -10.90 14.70
CA VAL A 457 -30.36 -12.27 14.47
C VAL A 457 -31.09 -13.29 15.36
N ALA A 458 -31.34 -12.96 16.62
CA ALA A 458 -32.08 -13.83 17.54
C ALA A 458 -33.56 -14.00 17.12
N LYS A 459 -34.25 -12.91 16.77
CA LYS A 459 -35.67 -12.92 16.41
C LYS A 459 -35.93 -13.62 15.08
N TYR A 460 -35.24 -13.19 14.02
CA TYR A 460 -35.49 -13.67 12.66
C TYR A 460 -34.63 -14.88 12.28
N GLY A 461 -33.46 -15.03 12.89
CA GLY A 461 -32.58 -16.19 12.68
C GLY A 461 -32.92 -17.39 13.55
N CYS A 462 -33.28 -17.17 14.83
CA CYS A 462 -33.55 -18.25 15.80
C CYS A 462 -35.02 -18.36 16.25
N GLY A 463 -35.90 -17.41 15.89
CA GLY A 463 -37.30 -17.39 16.34
C GLY A 463 -37.46 -16.98 17.81
N ILE A 464 -36.49 -16.26 18.38
CA ILE A 464 -36.42 -15.91 19.80
C ILE A 464 -36.84 -14.46 20.00
N ASP A 465 -37.90 -14.21 20.78
CA ASP A 465 -38.28 -12.85 21.17
C ASP A 465 -37.24 -12.25 22.14
N PRO A 466 -36.63 -11.09 21.82
CA PRO A 466 -35.68 -10.42 22.69
C PRO A 466 -36.42 -9.78 23.89
N LEU A 467 -36.03 -10.18 25.11
CA LEU A 467 -36.69 -9.74 26.35
C LEU A 467 -36.46 -8.25 26.65
N VAL A 468 -37.56 -7.58 27.05
CA VAL A 468 -37.62 -6.15 27.43
C VAL A 468 -37.41 -6.01 28.94
N THR A 469 -36.18 -6.09 29.45
CA THR A 469 -35.88 -5.68 30.84
C THR A 469 -34.58 -4.87 30.96
N THR A 470 -34.51 -4.02 31.99
CA THR A 470 -33.64 -2.83 32.09
C THR A 470 -32.46 -3.00 33.05
N LYS A 471 -31.48 -3.86 32.75
CA LYS A 471 -30.18 -3.87 33.46
C LYS A 471 -29.04 -4.30 32.52
N ASN A 472 -28.17 -3.34 32.19
CA ASN A 472 -26.92 -3.41 31.42
C ASN A 472 -26.98 -3.99 29.98
N ILE A 473 -26.44 -3.25 29.00
CA ILE A 473 -26.40 -3.63 27.56
C ILE A 473 -25.53 -4.88 27.35
N GLU A 474 -24.42 -5.01 28.07
CA GLU A 474 -23.51 -6.15 27.96
C GLU A 474 -24.17 -7.45 28.42
N TYR A 475 -24.91 -7.41 29.53
CA TYR A 475 -25.67 -8.56 30.04
C TYR A 475 -26.75 -9.03 29.05
N LYS A 476 -27.43 -8.09 28.36
CA LYS A 476 -28.39 -8.44 27.31
C LYS A 476 -27.73 -9.16 26.15
N ILE A 477 -26.55 -8.69 25.74
CA ILE A 477 -25.78 -9.31 24.66
C ILE A 477 -25.34 -10.72 25.08
N ASP A 478 -24.78 -10.88 26.27
CA ASP A 478 -24.32 -12.18 26.77
C ASP A 478 -25.48 -13.20 26.88
N TYR A 479 -26.66 -12.77 27.35
CA TYR A 479 -27.85 -13.61 27.38
C TYR A 479 -28.32 -14.04 25.97
N LEU A 480 -28.37 -13.10 25.02
CA LEU A 480 -28.74 -13.41 23.64
C LEU A 480 -27.74 -14.36 22.98
N LEU A 481 -26.43 -14.17 23.22
CA LEU A 481 -25.39 -15.08 22.74
C LEU A 481 -25.54 -16.48 23.33
N GLY A 482 -25.82 -16.60 24.64
CA GLY A 482 -26.12 -17.87 25.30
C GLY A 482 -27.30 -18.61 24.65
N ARG A 483 -28.38 -17.89 24.34
CA ARG A 483 -29.55 -18.48 23.66
C ARG A 483 -29.32 -18.82 22.19
N ILE A 484 -28.46 -18.08 21.50
CA ILE A 484 -28.07 -18.41 20.12
C ILE A 484 -27.26 -19.72 20.09
N ILE A 485 -26.40 -19.97 21.09
CA ILE A 485 -25.67 -21.24 21.25
C ILE A 485 -26.64 -22.42 21.37
N GLU A 486 -27.69 -22.29 22.19
CA GLU A 486 -28.66 -23.36 22.43
C GLU A 486 -29.57 -23.65 21.22
N SER A 487 -29.84 -22.65 20.38
CA SER A 487 -30.82 -22.76 19.29
C SER A 487 -30.21 -23.14 17.93
N LYS A 488 -29.15 -22.44 17.48
CA LYS A 488 -28.59 -22.62 16.13
C LYS A 488 -27.05 -22.43 16.12
N PRO A 489 -26.26 -23.52 16.14
CA PRO A 489 -24.80 -23.44 16.24
C PRO A 489 -24.09 -22.76 15.05
N HIS A 490 -24.70 -22.71 13.87
CA HIS A 490 -24.13 -22.04 12.70
C HIS A 490 -24.17 -20.50 12.78
N LEU A 491 -25.08 -19.93 13.57
CA LEU A 491 -25.18 -18.47 13.77
C LEU A 491 -24.27 -17.96 14.89
N VAL A 492 -23.70 -18.86 15.71
CA VAL A 492 -22.79 -18.52 16.82
C VAL A 492 -21.56 -17.79 16.30
N ASN A 493 -20.93 -18.28 15.23
CA ASN A 493 -19.75 -17.65 14.65
C ASN A 493 -20.02 -16.20 14.19
N LEU A 494 -21.19 -15.97 13.59
CA LEU A 494 -21.63 -14.63 13.14
C LEU A 494 -21.92 -13.73 14.35
N ALA A 495 -22.70 -14.20 15.32
CA ALA A 495 -23.13 -13.43 16.47
C ALA A 495 -21.95 -13.02 17.37
N TYR A 496 -21.06 -13.95 17.69
CA TYR A 496 -19.83 -13.62 18.44
C TYR A 496 -18.89 -12.71 17.65
N SER A 497 -18.76 -12.90 16.33
CA SER A 497 -17.93 -12.00 15.51
C SER A 497 -18.46 -10.57 15.49
N ILE A 498 -19.78 -10.38 15.37
CA ILE A 498 -20.43 -9.07 15.47
C ILE A 498 -20.17 -8.45 16.85
N TYR A 499 -20.27 -9.23 17.93
CA TYR A 499 -20.01 -8.75 19.29
C TYR A 499 -18.54 -8.34 19.50
N ILE A 500 -17.59 -9.17 19.05
CA ILE A 500 -16.15 -8.87 19.13
C ILE A 500 -15.83 -7.59 18.36
N ILE A 501 -16.36 -7.42 17.15
CA ILE A 501 -16.15 -6.19 16.36
C ILE A 501 -16.77 -4.98 17.08
N GLY A 502 -17.97 -5.11 17.65
CA GLY A 502 -18.61 -4.06 18.45
C GLY A 502 -17.79 -3.64 19.68
N LEU A 503 -17.22 -4.59 20.42
CA LEU A 503 -16.34 -4.34 21.56
C LEU A 503 -15.03 -3.66 21.14
N CYS A 504 -14.41 -4.10 20.04
CA CYS A 504 -13.20 -3.48 19.49
C CYS A 504 -13.45 -2.02 19.09
N MET A 505 -14.58 -1.74 18.44
CA MET A 505 -14.93 -0.39 18.01
C MET A 505 -15.29 0.52 19.18
N GLY A 506 -15.86 -0.04 20.26
CA GLY A 506 -16.08 0.65 21.54
C GLY A 506 -14.83 0.83 22.40
N GLY A 507 -13.63 0.43 21.93
CA GLY A 507 -12.36 0.58 22.65
C GLY A 507 -12.19 -0.35 23.85
N LYS A 508 -12.94 -1.46 23.92
CA LYS A 508 -12.85 -2.46 24.99
C LYS A 508 -12.07 -3.71 24.52
N SER A 509 -10.77 -3.53 24.26
CA SER A 509 -9.90 -4.59 23.72
C SER A 509 -9.78 -5.83 24.63
N ASP A 510 -9.72 -5.63 25.95
CA ASP A 510 -9.64 -6.73 26.93
C ASP A 510 -10.90 -7.62 26.93
N ALA A 511 -12.08 -7.01 26.89
CA ALA A 511 -13.35 -7.74 26.83
C ALA A 511 -13.50 -8.48 25.50
N ALA A 512 -13.05 -7.88 24.39
CA ALA A 512 -13.06 -8.49 23.08
C ALA A 512 -12.13 -9.73 23.03
N LEU A 513 -10.93 -9.63 23.61
CA LEU A 513 -10.00 -10.76 23.73
C LEU A 513 -10.59 -11.90 24.57
N HIS A 514 -11.17 -11.58 25.72
CA HIS A 514 -11.83 -12.57 26.57
C HIS A 514 -12.95 -13.29 25.82
N THR A 515 -13.73 -12.55 25.03
CA THR A 515 -14.81 -13.09 24.20
C THR A 515 -14.30 -14.04 23.11
N VAL A 516 -13.18 -13.69 22.45
CA VAL A 516 -12.51 -14.59 21.47
C VAL A 516 -12.07 -15.89 22.15
N VAL A 517 -11.39 -15.79 23.30
CA VAL A 517 -10.91 -16.97 24.04
C VAL A 517 -12.07 -17.84 24.52
N PHE A 518 -13.15 -17.22 25.01
CA PHE A 518 -14.36 -17.93 25.44
C PHE A 518 -15.00 -18.69 24.27
N MET A 519 -15.15 -18.05 23.10
CA MET A 519 -15.68 -18.68 21.89
C MET A 519 -14.82 -19.89 21.45
N VAL A 520 -13.50 -19.75 21.52
CA VAL A 520 -12.54 -20.82 21.17
C VAL A 520 -12.62 -21.99 22.14
N ASN A 521 -12.78 -21.73 23.44
CA ASN A 521 -12.96 -22.77 24.46
C ASN A 521 -14.27 -23.56 24.29
N LEU A 522 -15.29 -22.95 23.69
CA LEU A 522 -16.54 -23.63 23.31
C LEU A 522 -16.42 -24.46 22.02
N GLY A 523 -15.26 -24.46 21.35
CA GLY A 523 -15.01 -25.22 20.12
C GLY A 523 -15.45 -24.51 18.84
N PHE A 524 -15.82 -23.23 18.90
CA PHE A 524 -16.22 -22.43 17.74
C PHE A 524 -15.03 -21.64 17.17
N GLN A 525 -15.05 -21.39 15.85
CA GLN A 525 -14.00 -20.66 15.14
C GLN A 525 -14.43 -19.21 14.86
N PRO A 526 -13.74 -18.20 15.43
CA PRO A 526 -14.04 -16.80 15.11
C PRO A 526 -13.72 -16.49 13.63
N LEU A 527 -14.50 -15.59 13.03
CA LEU A 527 -14.28 -15.17 11.64
C LEU A 527 -13.02 -14.31 11.53
N ILE A 528 -12.35 -14.35 10.36
CA ILE A 528 -11.16 -13.54 10.05
C ILE A 528 -11.40 -12.05 10.29
N SER A 529 -12.62 -11.56 10.05
CA SER A 529 -13.04 -10.17 10.29
C SER A 529 -12.96 -9.75 11.77
N ALA A 530 -13.29 -10.66 12.69
CA ALA A 530 -13.22 -10.44 14.12
C ALA A 530 -11.76 -10.38 14.58
N PHE A 531 -10.91 -11.30 14.09
CA PHE A 531 -9.46 -11.24 14.31
C PHE A 531 -8.85 -9.95 13.76
N ASN A 532 -9.16 -9.57 12.52
CA ASN A 532 -8.64 -8.36 11.90
C ASN A 532 -9.06 -7.09 12.67
N SER A 533 -10.30 -7.06 13.20
CA SER A 533 -10.79 -5.93 13.99
C SER A 533 -10.11 -5.84 15.36
N LEU A 534 -9.86 -6.98 16.01
CA LEU A 534 -9.13 -7.04 17.29
C LEU A 534 -7.64 -6.72 17.13
N ILE A 535 -7.00 -7.26 16.10
CA ILE A 535 -5.63 -6.92 15.70
C ILE A 535 -5.52 -5.41 15.47
N LYS A 536 -6.47 -4.81 14.74
CA LYS A 536 -6.53 -3.37 14.55
C LYS A 536 -6.63 -2.61 15.87
N CYS A 537 -7.47 -3.05 16.80
CA CYS A 537 -7.64 -2.43 18.12
C CYS A 537 -6.32 -2.45 18.92
N PHE A 538 -5.66 -3.61 19.01
CA PHE A 538 -4.37 -3.73 19.69
C PHE A 538 -3.27 -2.91 19.00
N CYS A 539 -3.24 -2.91 17.67
CA CYS A 539 -2.38 -2.04 16.89
C CYS A 539 -2.70 -0.56 17.07
N GLN A 540 -3.92 -0.15 17.44
CA GLN A 540 -4.30 1.23 17.74
C GLN A 540 -3.97 1.65 19.18
N GLU A 541 -3.85 0.69 20.10
CA GLU A 541 -3.50 0.93 21.50
C GLU A 541 -2.00 0.89 21.77
N GLY A 542 -1.21 0.17 20.97
CA GLY A 542 0.25 0.06 21.18
C GLY A 542 0.76 -1.36 21.36
N PHE A 543 -0.15 -2.32 21.48
CA PHE A 543 0.16 -3.68 21.91
C PHE A 543 0.51 -4.59 20.72
N VAL A 544 1.64 -4.31 20.06
CA VAL A 544 2.11 -5.06 18.87
C VAL A 544 2.30 -6.54 19.17
N GLU A 545 2.83 -6.87 20.35
CA GLU A 545 3.03 -8.26 20.79
C GLU A 545 1.72 -9.05 20.93
N HIS A 546 0.63 -8.37 21.27
CA HIS A 546 -0.69 -9.00 21.39
C HIS A 546 -1.28 -9.27 20.01
N ALA A 547 -1.08 -8.34 19.07
CA ALA A 547 -1.46 -8.52 17.67
C ALA A 547 -0.72 -9.70 17.01
N THR A 548 0.59 -9.87 17.26
CA THR A 548 1.35 -11.02 16.74
C THR A 548 0.93 -12.33 17.39
N ALA A 549 0.66 -12.35 18.70
CA ALA A 549 0.14 -13.53 19.40
C ALA A 549 -1.23 -13.98 18.86
N LEU A 550 -2.09 -13.05 18.45
CA LEU A 550 -3.37 -13.37 17.81
C LEU A 550 -3.20 -14.05 16.45
N ILE A 551 -2.18 -13.67 15.67
CA ILE A 551 -1.86 -14.36 14.40
C ILE A 551 -1.42 -15.79 14.69
N GLU A 552 -0.57 -16.01 15.69
CA GLU A 552 -0.16 -17.36 16.09
C GLU A 552 -1.35 -18.22 16.56
N LEU A 553 -2.32 -17.62 17.25
CA LEU A 553 -3.56 -18.29 17.64
C LEU A 553 -4.40 -18.65 16.41
N MET A 554 -4.57 -17.72 15.48
CA MET A 554 -5.32 -17.91 14.23
C MET A 554 -4.77 -19.11 13.45
N GLU A 555 -3.44 -19.18 13.30
CA GLU A 555 -2.75 -20.31 12.66
C GLU A 555 -2.88 -21.62 13.43
N GLY A 556 -2.83 -21.55 14.77
CA GLY A 556 -3.06 -22.70 15.65
C GLY A 556 -4.46 -23.31 15.53
N MET A 557 -5.45 -22.53 15.06
CA MET A 557 -6.82 -22.97 14.82
C MET A 557 -7.08 -23.42 13.37
N GLY A 558 -6.06 -23.42 12.51
CA GLY A 558 -6.19 -23.75 11.09
C GLY A 558 -6.81 -22.63 10.23
N VAL A 559 -6.93 -21.42 10.78
CA VAL A 559 -7.37 -20.23 10.05
C VAL A 559 -6.14 -19.45 9.59
N PHE A 560 -5.89 -19.37 8.29
CA PHE A 560 -4.67 -18.74 7.77
C PHE A 560 -4.81 -17.22 7.62
N PRO A 561 -3.82 -16.43 8.07
CA PRO A 561 -3.83 -14.97 7.87
C PRO A 561 -3.78 -14.64 6.38
N ASP A 562 -4.65 -13.73 5.95
CA ASP A 562 -4.71 -13.28 4.57
C ASP A 562 -3.89 -11.99 4.36
N SER A 563 -3.78 -11.52 3.11
CA SER A 563 -3.09 -10.26 2.82
C SER A 563 -3.76 -9.06 3.51
N THR A 564 -5.05 -9.15 3.88
CA THR A 564 -5.78 -8.07 4.57
C THR A 564 -5.40 -8.01 6.05
N THR A 565 -5.18 -9.14 6.72
CA THR A 565 -4.68 -9.21 8.10
C THR A 565 -3.34 -8.48 8.24
N TYR A 566 -2.40 -8.77 7.34
CA TYR A 566 -1.10 -8.09 7.30
C TYR A 566 -1.21 -6.61 6.90
N LEU A 567 -2.09 -6.28 5.95
CA LEU A 567 -2.37 -4.89 5.57
C LEU A 567 -2.89 -4.06 6.75
N VAL A 568 -3.76 -4.62 7.60
CA VAL A 568 -4.28 -3.93 8.79
C VAL A 568 -3.14 -3.54 9.73
N MET A 569 -2.26 -4.49 10.07
CA MET A 569 -1.09 -4.20 10.92
C MET A 569 -0.18 -3.15 10.29
N ILE A 570 0.25 -3.37 9.05
CA ILE A 570 1.15 -2.45 8.35
C ILE A 570 0.54 -1.06 8.24
N SER A 571 -0.74 -0.95 7.88
CA SER A 571 -1.42 0.34 7.74
C SER A 571 -1.50 1.10 9.06
N GLU A 572 -1.65 0.42 10.19
CA GLU A 572 -1.74 1.06 11.50
C GLU A 572 -0.37 1.48 12.03
N HIS A 573 0.66 0.65 11.86
CA HIS A 573 2.06 1.05 12.11
C HIS A 573 2.45 2.26 11.24
N CYS A 574 2.06 2.24 9.96
CA CYS A 574 2.29 3.34 9.02
C CYS A 574 1.58 4.65 9.43
N LYS A 575 0.39 4.60 10.04
CA LYS A 575 -0.29 5.81 10.55
C LYS A 575 0.42 6.42 11.74
N ARG A 576 1.04 5.58 12.58
CA ARG A 576 1.81 5.98 13.75
C ARG A 576 3.21 6.49 13.43
N GLY A 577 3.67 6.29 12.19
CA GLY A 577 5.05 6.62 11.78
C GLY A 577 6.08 5.57 12.22
N ASP A 578 5.63 4.42 12.73
CA ASP A 578 6.52 3.32 13.12
C ASP A 578 6.87 2.46 11.89
N VAL A 579 7.86 2.94 11.16
CA VAL A 579 8.34 2.31 9.93
C VAL A 579 9.08 0.99 10.22
N ALA A 580 9.74 0.86 11.37
CA ALA A 580 10.53 -0.34 11.72
C ALA A 580 9.62 -1.56 11.87
N SER A 581 8.59 -1.46 12.72
CA SER A 581 7.62 -2.55 12.90
C SER A 581 6.87 -2.88 11.59
N ALA A 582 6.61 -1.88 10.73
CA ALA A 582 5.97 -2.13 9.44
C ALA A 582 6.85 -3.00 8.51
N PHE A 583 8.18 -2.82 8.54
CA PHE A 583 9.12 -3.67 7.80
C PHE A 583 9.26 -5.07 8.42
N ASP A 584 9.20 -5.18 9.74
CA ASP A 584 9.22 -6.48 10.42
C ASP A 584 8.01 -7.33 10.01
N VAL A 585 6.82 -6.71 9.97
CA VAL A 585 5.59 -7.38 9.52
C VAL A 585 5.65 -7.74 8.03
N LEU A 586 6.24 -6.89 7.18
CA LEU A 586 6.46 -7.20 5.77
C LEU A 586 7.40 -8.40 5.59
N SER A 587 8.45 -8.48 6.42
CA SER A 587 9.43 -9.57 6.40
C SER A 587 8.79 -10.89 6.85
N GLN A 588 7.97 -10.87 7.91
CA GLN A 588 7.19 -12.04 8.34
C GLN A 588 6.25 -12.55 7.23
N MET A 589 5.71 -11.65 6.40
CA MET A 589 4.87 -12.04 5.28
C MET A 589 5.68 -12.67 4.13
N ASP A 590 6.87 -12.13 3.85
CA ASP A 590 7.81 -12.70 2.88
C ASP A 590 8.30 -14.10 3.33
N ASP A 591 8.61 -14.29 4.62
CA ASP A 591 9.01 -15.58 5.21
C ASP A 591 7.94 -16.65 5.03
N LYS A 592 6.66 -16.26 5.15
CA LYS A 592 5.50 -17.11 4.90
C LYS A 592 5.18 -17.30 3.41
N ARG A 593 6.05 -16.83 2.51
CA ARG A 593 5.90 -16.87 1.04
C ARG A 593 4.61 -16.23 0.53
N MET A 594 4.06 -15.28 1.27
CA MET A 594 2.86 -14.54 0.93
C MET A 594 3.24 -13.30 0.12
N LYS A 595 2.69 -13.16 -1.10
CA LYS A 595 3.01 -12.00 -1.96
C LYS A 595 2.26 -10.75 -1.49
N PRO A 596 2.96 -9.60 -1.26
CA PRO A 596 2.29 -8.38 -0.87
C PRO A 596 1.29 -7.87 -1.93
N SER A 597 0.18 -7.32 -1.46
CA SER A 597 -0.78 -6.61 -2.31
C SER A 597 -0.30 -5.19 -2.61
N VAL A 598 -0.81 -4.59 -3.69
CA VAL A 598 -0.50 -3.19 -4.08
C VAL A 598 -0.85 -2.22 -2.94
N ALA A 599 -1.90 -2.50 -2.17
CA ALA A 599 -2.31 -1.70 -1.00
C ALA A 599 -1.29 -1.70 0.14
N ILE A 600 -0.54 -2.80 0.34
CA ILE A 600 0.54 -2.87 1.33
C ILE A 600 1.68 -1.93 0.90
N PHE A 601 2.07 -2.00 -0.38
CA PHE A 601 3.08 -1.10 -0.92
C PHE A 601 2.64 0.37 -0.86
N ASP A 602 1.40 0.72 -1.22
CA ASP A 602 0.88 2.10 -1.10
C ASP A 602 0.93 2.62 0.33
N SER A 603 0.55 1.79 1.31
CA SER A 603 0.56 2.16 2.73
C SER A 603 1.98 2.47 3.22
N ILE A 604 2.94 1.61 2.89
CA ILE A 604 4.35 1.78 3.28
C ILE A 604 4.97 2.97 2.55
N ILE A 605 4.80 3.09 1.23
CA ILE A 605 5.32 4.22 0.43
C ILE A 605 4.75 5.55 0.93
N GLY A 606 3.45 5.59 1.25
CA GLY A 606 2.80 6.75 1.84
C GLY A 606 3.37 7.14 3.21
N CYS A 607 3.69 6.16 4.06
CA CYS A 607 4.34 6.38 5.35
C CYS A 607 5.77 6.89 5.20
N LEU A 608 6.60 6.20 4.41
CA LEU A 608 7.99 6.59 4.13
C LEU A 608 8.08 7.99 3.53
N GLY A 609 7.11 8.37 2.70
CA GLY A 609 7.00 9.72 2.18
C GLY A 609 6.80 10.80 3.25
N LYS A 610 5.98 10.53 4.28
CA LYS A 610 5.78 11.44 5.43
C LYS A 610 7.05 11.58 6.27
N GLU A 611 7.75 10.46 6.49
CA GLU A 611 9.02 10.39 7.24
C GLU A 611 10.24 10.88 6.43
N LYS A 612 10.03 11.38 5.21
CA LYS A 612 11.07 11.87 4.29
C LYS A 612 12.11 10.83 3.84
N ARG A 613 11.86 9.54 4.04
CA ARG A 613 12.71 8.42 3.62
C ARG A 613 12.45 8.02 2.15
N VAL A 614 12.80 8.91 1.22
CA VAL A 614 12.40 8.73 -0.21
C VAL A 614 13.12 7.57 -0.90
N LEU A 615 14.38 7.30 -0.54
CA LEU A 615 15.15 6.18 -1.13
C LEU A 615 14.48 4.85 -0.82
N ASP A 616 14.13 4.62 0.46
CA ASP A 616 13.42 3.41 0.87
C ASP A 616 12.05 3.28 0.19
N ALA A 617 11.34 4.40 -0.02
CA ALA A 617 10.08 4.40 -0.76
C ALA A 617 10.27 3.98 -2.23
N HIS A 618 11.38 4.41 -2.86
CA HIS A 618 11.73 4.02 -4.22
C HIS A 618 12.06 2.53 -4.32
N ASP A 619 12.81 2.02 -3.35
CA ASP A 619 13.18 0.61 -3.29
C ASP A 619 11.95 -0.27 -3.09
N MET A 620 10.96 0.17 -2.29
CA MET A 620 9.68 -0.53 -2.18
C MET A 620 8.90 -0.53 -3.49
N PHE A 621 8.87 0.60 -4.21
CA PHE A 621 8.22 0.67 -5.53
C PHE A 621 8.90 -0.27 -6.55
N ARG A 622 10.23 -0.37 -6.51
CA ARG A 622 11.01 -1.29 -7.34
C ARG A 622 10.75 -2.76 -6.96
N LYS A 623 10.74 -3.09 -5.67
CA LYS A 623 10.44 -4.44 -5.16
C LYS A 623 9.05 -4.90 -5.64
N MET A 624 8.08 -3.99 -5.67
CA MET A 624 6.76 -4.27 -6.22
C MET A 624 6.81 -4.60 -7.73
N LEU A 625 7.54 -3.82 -8.54
CA LEU A 625 7.68 -4.09 -9.98
C LEU A 625 8.36 -5.44 -10.24
N GLN A 626 9.40 -5.78 -9.48
CA GLN A 626 10.08 -7.08 -9.55
C GLN A 626 9.17 -8.26 -9.17
N SER A 627 8.20 -8.03 -8.28
CA SER A 627 7.20 -9.04 -7.92
C SER A 627 6.16 -9.33 -9.03
N GLY A 628 6.24 -8.62 -10.16
CA GLY A 628 5.34 -8.78 -11.31
C GLY A 628 3.98 -8.12 -11.11
N LYS A 629 3.82 -7.25 -10.11
CA LYS A 629 2.60 -6.50 -9.85
C LYS A 629 2.64 -5.18 -10.61
N LYS A 630 1.66 -4.94 -11.47
CA LYS A 630 1.52 -3.65 -12.18
C LYS A 630 1.02 -2.59 -11.18
N PRO A 631 1.67 -1.42 -11.08
CA PRO A 631 1.17 -0.31 -10.29
C PRO A 631 -0.15 0.20 -10.87
N ASP A 632 -1.06 0.63 -10.01
CA ASP A 632 -2.23 1.40 -10.40
C ASP A 632 -1.89 2.90 -10.55
N ASP A 633 -2.82 3.66 -11.11
CA ASP A 633 -2.70 5.11 -11.26
C ASP A 633 -2.53 5.81 -9.90
N VAL A 634 -3.22 5.32 -8.87
CA VAL A 634 -3.17 5.82 -7.50
C VAL A 634 -1.76 5.72 -6.90
N LEU A 635 -1.08 4.59 -7.06
CA LEU A 635 0.26 4.39 -6.53
C LEU A 635 1.31 5.21 -7.28
N TYR A 636 1.19 5.37 -8.61
CA TYR A 636 2.04 6.31 -9.36
C TYR A 636 1.86 7.74 -8.85
N VAL A 637 0.62 8.19 -8.67
CA VAL A 637 0.30 9.51 -8.11
C VAL A 637 0.86 9.67 -6.70
N ARG A 638 0.78 8.62 -5.86
CA ARG A 638 1.38 8.62 -4.52
C ARG A 638 2.88 8.83 -4.60
N MET A 639 3.58 8.05 -5.41
CA MET A 639 5.04 8.12 -5.53
C MET A 639 5.50 9.47 -6.10
N ILE A 640 4.81 9.99 -7.12
CA ILE A 640 5.04 11.33 -7.68
C ILE A 640 4.83 12.39 -6.60
N ASN A 641 3.80 12.27 -5.77
CA ASN A 641 3.57 13.16 -4.62
C ASN A 641 4.67 13.04 -3.56
N VAL A 642 5.19 11.84 -3.28
CA VAL A 642 6.31 11.63 -2.34
C VAL A 642 7.55 12.37 -2.83
N TYR A 643 7.92 12.18 -4.10
CA TYR A 643 9.04 12.89 -4.70
C TYR A 643 8.81 14.41 -4.74
N SER A 644 7.61 14.85 -5.12
CA SER A 644 7.26 16.28 -5.23
C SER A 644 7.27 16.98 -3.87
N LYS A 645 6.67 16.36 -2.83
CA LYS A 645 6.68 16.88 -1.46
C LYS A 645 8.10 16.95 -0.88
N ASN A 646 9.00 16.06 -1.29
CA ASN A 646 10.36 16.02 -0.77
C ASN A 646 11.36 16.78 -1.68
N GLY A 647 10.86 17.47 -2.71
CA GLY A 647 11.64 18.34 -3.57
C GLY A 647 12.41 17.62 -4.68
N GLN A 648 12.19 16.35 -4.93
CA GLN A 648 12.88 15.59 -5.98
C GLN A 648 12.10 15.62 -7.29
N ALA A 649 11.95 16.82 -7.89
CA ALA A 649 11.11 17.04 -9.07
C ALA A 649 11.58 16.26 -10.33
N ILE A 650 12.88 16.01 -10.47
CA ILE A 650 13.45 15.27 -11.62
C ILE A 650 13.03 13.79 -11.57
N GLU A 651 13.08 13.14 -10.41
CA GLU A 651 12.64 11.75 -10.27
C GLU A 651 11.12 11.63 -10.39
N ALA A 652 10.37 12.60 -9.87
CA ALA A 652 8.92 12.69 -10.10
C ALA A 652 8.59 12.73 -11.60
N ASN A 653 9.36 13.50 -12.38
CA ASN A 653 9.21 13.61 -13.84
C ASN A 653 9.50 12.30 -14.57
N ARG A 654 10.55 11.59 -14.15
CA ARG A 654 10.88 10.27 -14.71
C ARG A 654 9.76 9.27 -14.47
N LEU A 655 9.17 9.26 -13.28
CA LEU A 655 8.02 8.40 -12.98
C LEU A 655 6.75 8.79 -13.74
N PHE A 656 6.50 10.08 -13.93
CA PHE A 656 5.37 10.54 -14.74
C PHE A 656 5.48 10.06 -16.19
N ASN A 657 6.66 10.19 -16.80
CA ASN A 657 6.92 9.67 -18.15
C ASN A 657 6.88 8.14 -18.22
N HIS A 658 7.34 7.46 -17.17
CA HIS A 658 7.24 6.02 -17.04
C HIS A 658 5.78 5.56 -17.00
N MET A 659 4.90 6.28 -16.30
CA MET A 659 3.46 6.00 -16.27
C MET A 659 2.84 6.06 -17.68
N ILE A 660 3.17 7.09 -18.47
CA ILE A 660 2.71 7.25 -19.86
C ILE A 660 3.24 6.11 -20.76
N LYS A 661 4.52 5.77 -20.64
CA LYS A 661 5.14 4.70 -21.44
C LYS A 661 4.49 3.32 -21.20
N HIS A 662 3.97 3.08 -20.00
CA HIS A 662 3.27 1.85 -19.65
C HIS A 662 1.77 1.87 -20.00
N GLY A 663 1.30 2.86 -20.76
CA GLY A 663 -0.09 2.96 -21.22
C GLY A 663 -1.07 3.43 -20.14
N ILE A 664 -0.60 3.93 -19.00
CA ILE A 664 -1.47 4.48 -17.95
C ILE A 664 -1.68 5.96 -18.24
N GLN A 665 -2.93 6.32 -18.56
CA GLN A 665 -3.30 7.70 -18.83
C GLN A 665 -3.17 8.57 -17.56
N PRO A 666 -2.46 9.70 -17.61
CA PRO A 666 -2.32 10.58 -16.45
C PRO A 666 -3.66 11.12 -15.96
N SER A 667 -3.91 11.00 -14.65
CA SER A 667 -5.05 11.64 -14.02
C SER A 667 -4.80 13.13 -13.77
N SER A 668 -5.85 13.92 -13.62
CA SER A 668 -5.77 15.33 -13.16
C SER A 668 -4.94 15.48 -11.87
N ARG A 669 -4.97 14.48 -10.97
CA ARG A 669 -4.14 14.44 -9.75
C ARG A 669 -2.66 14.22 -10.03
N ALA A 670 -2.31 13.42 -11.04
CA ALA A 670 -0.93 13.20 -11.47
C ALA A 670 -0.32 14.50 -12.01
N TYR A 671 -1.06 15.21 -12.87
CA TYR A 671 -0.68 16.54 -13.36
C TYR A 671 -0.53 17.54 -12.20
N SER A 672 -1.49 17.55 -11.27
CA SER A 672 -1.43 18.47 -10.12
C SER A 672 -0.19 18.23 -9.25
N ALA A 673 0.14 16.96 -8.99
CA ALA A 673 1.30 16.55 -8.19
C ALA A 673 2.61 17.00 -8.86
N ILE A 674 2.79 16.75 -10.16
CA ILE A 674 4.03 17.09 -10.86
C ILE A 674 4.22 18.61 -11.02
N ILE A 675 3.15 19.35 -11.32
CA ILE A 675 3.17 20.82 -11.43
C ILE A 675 3.58 21.43 -10.08
N SER A 676 2.97 20.97 -8.98
CA SER A 676 3.32 21.43 -7.63
C SER A 676 4.79 21.14 -7.27
N GLY A 677 5.31 19.96 -7.68
CA GLY A 677 6.69 19.57 -7.47
C GLY A 677 7.70 20.45 -8.21
N PHE A 678 7.42 20.79 -9.48
CA PHE A 678 8.27 21.67 -10.27
C PHE A 678 8.26 23.12 -9.76
N ILE A 679 7.09 23.65 -9.40
CA ILE A 679 6.96 25.01 -8.85
C ILE A 679 7.71 25.11 -7.52
N LYS A 680 7.63 24.08 -6.66
CA LYS A 680 8.38 23.99 -5.41
C LYS A 680 9.89 24.08 -5.60
N LYS A 681 10.45 23.48 -6.66
CA LYS A 681 11.87 23.56 -7.02
C LYS A 681 12.24 24.77 -7.89
N ASN A 682 11.32 25.72 -8.05
CA ASN A 682 11.50 26.93 -8.85
C ASN A 682 11.70 26.69 -10.35
N MET A 683 11.29 25.52 -10.86
CA MET A 683 11.32 25.17 -12.28
C MET A 683 9.97 25.52 -12.92
N ILE A 684 9.61 26.80 -12.90
CA ILE A 684 8.27 27.28 -13.30
C ILE A 684 7.97 26.94 -14.77
N GLU A 685 8.96 27.03 -15.66
CA GLU A 685 8.84 26.68 -17.08
C GLU A 685 8.30 25.26 -17.31
N LYS A 686 8.84 24.27 -16.58
CA LYS A 686 8.37 22.89 -16.67
C LYS A 686 6.97 22.73 -16.06
N GLY A 687 6.67 23.45 -14.99
CA GLY A 687 5.33 23.49 -14.41
C GLY A 687 4.29 24.03 -15.39
N VAL A 688 4.63 25.09 -16.13
CA VAL A 688 3.81 25.69 -17.20
C VAL A 688 3.59 24.70 -18.34
N MET A 689 4.64 24.05 -18.83
CA MET A 689 4.54 23.03 -19.88
C MET A 689 3.58 21.89 -19.49
N TYR A 690 3.66 21.40 -18.24
CA TYR A 690 2.74 20.35 -17.78
C TYR A 690 1.30 20.83 -17.56
N LEU A 691 1.10 22.13 -17.27
CA LEU A 691 -0.23 22.73 -17.25
C LEU A 691 -0.83 22.82 -18.66
N GLU A 692 -0.04 23.21 -19.67
CA GLU A 692 -0.47 23.19 -21.07
C GLU A 692 -0.86 21.77 -21.51
N ASN A 693 -0.09 20.75 -21.13
CA ASN A 693 -0.42 19.35 -21.43
C ASN A 693 -1.70 18.89 -20.71
N MET A 694 -1.89 19.28 -19.44
CA MET A 694 -3.12 19.00 -18.69
C MET A 694 -4.37 19.56 -19.41
N LEU A 695 -4.27 20.77 -19.96
CA LEU A 695 -5.36 21.41 -20.70
C LEU A 695 -5.62 20.74 -22.06
N LYS A 696 -4.56 20.34 -22.78
CA LYS A 696 -4.66 19.60 -24.06
C LYS A 696 -5.36 18.26 -23.89
N ASP A 697 -5.09 17.58 -22.77
CA ASP A 697 -5.73 16.31 -22.42
C ASP A 697 -7.18 16.49 -21.92
N GLY A 698 -7.70 17.72 -21.90
CA GLY A 698 -9.08 18.04 -21.53
C GLY A 698 -9.33 18.14 -20.02
N PHE A 699 -8.29 18.13 -19.19
CA PHE A 699 -8.43 18.28 -17.75
C PHE A 699 -8.39 19.75 -17.32
N MET A 700 -9.32 20.16 -16.46
CA MET A 700 -9.34 21.51 -15.89
C MET A 700 -8.53 21.59 -14.58
N PRO A 701 -7.78 22.69 -14.35
CA PRO A 701 -7.18 23.00 -13.07
C PRO A 701 -8.21 22.86 -11.94
N ASN A 702 -7.92 22.00 -10.98
CA ASN A 702 -8.82 21.74 -9.85
C ASN A 702 -8.45 22.61 -8.65
N LYS A 703 -9.35 22.70 -7.65
CA LYS A 703 -9.13 23.42 -6.38
C LYS A 703 -7.75 23.10 -5.77
N VAL A 704 -7.41 21.81 -5.70
CA VAL A 704 -6.16 21.31 -5.11
C VAL A 704 -4.91 21.87 -5.79
N LEU A 705 -4.91 22.03 -7.11
CA LEU A 705 -3.79 22.62 -7.86
C LEU A 705 -3.62 24.10 -7.49
N TYR A 706 -4.70 24.89 -7.50
CA TYR A 706 -4.66 26.30 -7.08
C TYR A 706 -4.16 26.44 -5.64
N THR A 707 -4.76 25.73 -4.69
CA THR A 707 -4.36 25.75 -3.26
C THR A 707 -2.89 25.36 -3.09
N SER A 708 -2.41 24.35 -3.82
CA SER A 708 -1.02 23.90 -3.73
C SER A 708 -0.04 24.93 -4.29
N ILE A 709 -0.35 25.54 -5.44
CA ILE A 709 0.46 26.58 -6.06
C ILE A 709 0.51 27.81 -5.13
N ILE A 710 -0.64 28.24 -4.61
CA ILE A 710 -0.78 29.34 -3.64
C ILE A 710 0.11 29.06 -2.41
N ASP A 711 0.01 27.89 -1.76
CA ASP A 711 0.87 27.53 -0.61
C ASP A 711 2.36 27.58 -0.96
N GLN A 712 2.77 27.15 -2.16
CA GLN A 712 4.18 27.22 -2.56
C GLN A 712 4.68 28.67 -2.71
N PHE A 713 3.89 29.57 -3.32
CA PHE A 713 4.27 30.97 -3.45
C PHE A 713 4.25 31.70 -2.09
N LEU A 714 3.27 31.40 -1.22
CA LEU A 714 3.24 31.91 0.15
C LEU A 714 4.49 31.46 0.94
N ARG A 715 4.95 30.22 0.80
CA ARG A 715 6.19 29.73 1.46
C ARG A 715 7.46 30.40 0.96
N LYS A 716 7.47 30.88 -0.29
CA LYS A 716 8.60 31.63 -0.86
C LYS A 716 8.56 33.12 -0.50
N GLY A 717 7.50 33.60 0.16
CA GLY A 717 7.30 35.01 0.46
C GLY A 717 6.74 35.83 -0.72
N GLU A 718 6.37 35.19 -1.83
CA GLU A 718 5.85 35.84 -3.04
C GLU A 718 4.34 36.08 -2.92
N LEU A 719 3.98 36.98 -2.00
CA LEU A 719 2.60 37.24 -1.61
C LEU A 719 1.75 37.80 -2.76
N GLU A 720 2.30 38.74 -3.55
CA GLU A 720 1.56 39.39 -4.65
C GLU A 720 1.03 38.38 -5.67
N PHE A 721 1.88 37.44 -6.10
CA PHE A 721 1.48 36.42 -7.08
C PHE A 721 0.50 35.41 -6.49
N ALA A 722 0.69 35.00 -5.23
CA ALA A 722 -0.24 34.13 -4.53
C ALA A 722 -1.66 34.73 -4.45
N PHE A 723 -1.78 36.04 -4.23
CA PHE A 723 -3.08 36.72 -4.16
C PHE A 723 -3.75 36.92 -5.52
N ARG A 724 -2.97 37.19 -6.58
CA ARG A 724 -3.52 37.20 -7.94
C ARG A 724 -4.15 35.85 -8.30
N LEU A 725 -3.55 34.74 -7.88
CA LEU A 725 -4.10 33.39 -8.10
C LEU A 725 -5.42 33.15 -7.34
N VAL A 726 -5.58 33.71 -6.12
CA VAL A 726 -6.85 33.63 -5.38
C VAL A 726 -7.95 34.40 -6.11
N SER A 727 -7.66 35.63 -6.55
CA SER A 727 -8.65 36.43 -7.30
C SER A 727 -9.09 35.76 -8.60
N LEU A 728 -8.19 34.97 -9.22
CA LEU A 728 -8.48 34.19 -10.41
C LEU A 728 -9.36 32.97 -10.11
N MET A 729 -9.14 32.32 -8.96
CA MET A 729 -9.96 31.21 -8.47
C MET A 729 -11.42 31.66 -8.22
N GLU A 730 -11.61 32.83 -7.59
CA GLU A 730 -12.93 33.42 -7.34
C GLU A 730 -13.66 33.81 -8.65
N ARG A 731 -12.95 34.44 -9.60
CA ARG A 731 -13.48 34.79 -10.93
C ARG A 731 -13.81 33.56 -11.80
N GLY A 732 -13.17 32.43 -11.53
CA GLY A 732 -13.42 31.15 -12.20
C GLY A 732 -14.63 30.36 -11.68
N HIS A 733 -15.44 30.93 -10.77
CA HIS A 733 -16.48 30.21 -10.02
C HIS A 733 -15.96 28.96 -9.30
N ILE A 734 -14.66 28.93 -8.98
CA ILE A 734 -14.06 27.87 -8.17
C ILE A 734 -14.10 28.36 -6.72
N GLU A 735 -15.14 27.99 -5.97
CA GLU A 735 -15.27 28.41 -4.56
C GLU A 735 -14.06 27.96 -3.72
N CYS A 736 -13.49 28.90 -2.97
CA CYS A 736 -12.49 28.64 -1.95
C CYS A 736 -13.07 27.71 -0.89
N ASP A 737 -12.41 26.58 -0.67
CA ASP A 737 -12.76 25.67 0.42
C ASP A 737 -12.04 26.07 1.72
N ASP A 738 -12.48 25.49 2.84
CA ASP A 738 -11.85 25.70 4.15
C ASP A 738 -10.32 25.47 4.10
N ILE A 739 -9.86 24.52 3.29
CA ILE A 739 -8.43 24.20 3.12
C ILE A 739 -7.70 25.36 2.45
N THR A 740 -8.26 25.97 1.42
CA THR A 740 -7.71 27.15 0.74
C THR A 740 -7.60 28.32 1.72
N TYR A 741 -8.65 28.60 2.49
CA TYR A 741 -8.61 29.64 3.52
C TYR A 741 -7.58 29.34 4.63
N ILE A 742 -7.48 28.09 5.10
CA ILE A 742 -6.45 27.66 6.06
C ILE A 742 -5.04 27.86 5.50
N THR A 743 -4.79 27.51 4.22
CA THR A 743 -3.47 27.71 3.60
C THR A 743 -3.10 29.18 3.45
N LEU A 744 -4.07 30.03 3.07
CA LEU A 744 -3.88 31.48 2.97
C LEU A 744 -3.57 32.10 4.33
N ILE A 745 -4.42 31.87 5.33
CA ILE A 745 -4.23 32.41 6.68
C ILE A 745 -2.91 31.91 7.26
N SER A 746 -2.61 30.61 7.17
CA SER A 746 -1.37 30.05 7.72
C SER A 746 -0.11 30.53 7.00
N GLY A 747 -0.18 30.74 5.67
CA GLY A 747 0.92 31.28 4.87
C GLY A 747 1.20 32.75 5.18
N ILE A 748 0.15 33.59 5.22
CA ILE A 748 0.25 35.01 5.61
C ILE A 748 0.80 35.12 7.04
N SER A 749 0.25 34.32 7.96
CA SER A 749 0.65 34.30 9.37
C SER A 749 2.10 33.86 9.58
N ARG A 750 2.70 33.06 8.68
CA ARG A 750 4.13 32.69 8.74
C ARG A 750 5.01 33.86 8.27
N ASN A 751 4.63 34.53 7.19
CA ASN A 751 5.39 35.64 6.62
C ASN A 751 5.38 36.90 7.53
N LEU A 752 4.33 37.08 8.34
CA LEU A 752 4.28 38.13 9.36
C LEU A 752 5.33 37.98 10.48
N GLN A 753 5.86 36.76 10.72
CA GLN A 753 6.78 36.45 11.82
C GLN A 753 8.27 36.63 11.46
N CYS A 754 8.62 36.71 10.17
CA CYS A 754 10.01 36.71 9.69
C CYS A 754 10.53 38.09 9.23
N TYR A 755 9.89 39.20 9.60
CA TYR A 755 10.21 40.51 9.04
C TYR A 755 11.30 41.25 9.83
N THR A 756 12.54 41.27 9.33
CA THR A 756 13.63 42.13 9.84
C THR A 756 14.47 42.80 8.74
N GLY A 757 13.96 42.96 7.51
CA GLY A 757 14.73 43.59 6.43
C GLY A 757 13.89 44.15 5.28
N THR A 758 14.42 45.21 4.65
CA THR A 758 13.87 45.89 3.48
C THR A 758 13.82 44.96 2.26
N TRP A 759 12.75 45.10 1.46
CA TRP A 759 12.53 44.36 0.23
C TRP A 759 13.66 44.65 -0.78
N ASN A 760 14.56 43.69 -1.00
CA ASN A 760 15.47 43.74 -2.13
C ASN A 760 14.83 43.05 -3.34
N ASP A 761 14.46 43.88 -4.30
CA ASP A 761 13.94 43.49 -5.61
C ASP A 761 15.04 42.79 -6.40
N SER A 762 15.04 41.46 -6.38
CA SER A 762 16.01 40.64 -7.14
C SER A 762 15.32 39.53 -7.93
N HIS A 763 14.25 39.86 -8.66
CA HIS A 763 13.58 38.90 -9.55
C HIS A 763 13.16 39.50 -10.90
N THR A 764 14.12 39.90 -11.73
CA THR A 764 13.86 40.41 -13.08
C THR A 764 13.84 39.35 -14.19
N LYS A 765 14.20 38.08 -13.91
CA LYS A 765 14.10 36.99 -14.91
C LYS A 765 12.83 36.14 -14.80
N SER A 766 12.35 35.79 -13.61
CA SER A 766 11.22 34.85 -13.45
C SER A 766 9.82 35.48 -13.59
N GLY A 767 9.72 36.76 -13.95
CA GLY A 767 8.45 37.47 -14.07
C GLY A 767 7.66 37.06 -15.31
N LYS A 768 8.34 36.76 -16.42
CA LYS A 768 7.71 36.41 -17.70
C LYS A 768 7.04 35.02 -17.65
N GLU A 769 7.69 34.05 -17.01
CA GLU A 769 7.17 32.69 -16.87
C GLU A 769 6.03 32.62 -15.85
N ARG A 770 6.06 33.45 -14.80
CA ARG A 770 4.94 33.65 -13.87
C ARG A 770 3.73 34.27 -14.56
N GLU A 771 3.96 35.28 -15.39
CA GLU A 771 2.89 35.91 -16.16
C GLU A 771 2.30 34.93 -17.19
N LYS A 772 3.14 34.11 -17.82
CA LYS A 772 2.68 33.02 -18.70
C LYS A 772 1.87 31.96 -17.93
N LEU A 773 2.29 31.57 -16.73
CA LEU A 773 1.53 30.67 -15.86
C LEU A 773 0.16 31.26 -15.51
N TYR A 774 0.12 32.56 -15.20
CA TYR A 774 -1.12 33.28 -14.90
C TYR A 774 -2.04 33.36 -16.12
N GLN A 775 -1.51 33.72 -17.29
CA GLN A 775 -2.26 33.78 -18.55
C GLN A 775 -2.87 32.43 -18.95
N LEU A 776 -2.14 31.32 -18.79
CA LEU A 776 -2.66 29.98 -19.09
C LEU A 776 -3.78 29.55 -18.13
N LEU A 777 -3.72 30.00 -16.87
CA LEU A 777 -4.81 29.81 -15.92
C LEU A 777 -6.02 30.72 -16.25
N CYS A 778 -5.82 31.85 -16.96
CA CYS A 778 -6.87 32.75 -17.43
C CYS A 778 -7.61 32.27 -18.70
N GLU A 779 -6.99 31.45 -19.57
CA GLU A 779 -7.47 31.17 -20.95
C GLU A 779 -8.87 30.50 -21.07
N LYS A 780 -9.59 30.25 -19.97
CA LYS A 780 -11.00 29.83 -19.98
C LYS A 780 -11.96 30.63 -19.09
N THR A 781 -11.49 31.63 -18.34
CA THR A 781 -12.38 32.59 -17.67
C THR A 781 -12.71 33.69 -18.67
N LEU A 782 -13.80 33.52 -19.42
CA LEU A 782 -14.34 34.47 -20.40
C LEU A 782 -14.75 35.82 -19.76
N LEU A 783 -13.81 36.64 -19.30
CA LEU A 783 -14.04 38.05 -18.92
C LEU A 783 -12.80 38.92 -19.20
N PRO A 784 -12.96 40.19 -19.62
CA PRO A 784 -11.84 41.08 -19.92
C PRO A 784 -11.04 41.45 -18.67
N MET A 785 -9.74 41.68 -18.85
CA MET A 785 -8.86 42.27 -17.84
C MET A 785 -9.29 43.71 -17.52
N GLU A 786 -10.04 43.92 -16.44
CA GLU A 786 -10.13 45.24 -15.80
C GLU A 786 -8.87 45.51 -14.97
N LYS A 787 -8.33 46.73 -15.11
CA LYS A 787 -7.06 47.20 -14.53
C LYS A 787 -7.10 47.46 -13.02
N ASP A 788 -8.17 47.08 -12.32
CA ASP A 788 -8.37 47.52 -10.94
C ASP A 788 -7.95 46.52 -9.86
N SER A 789 -7.31 47.09 -8.84
CA SER A 789 -6.69 46.52 -7.63
C SER A 789 -5.35 45.80 -7.81
N ARG A 790 -4.33 46.52 -8.29
CA ARG A 790 -2.93 46.18 -7.92
C ARG A 790 -2.79 46.33 -6.41
N ILE A 791 -2.92 45.23 -5.67
CA ILE A 791 -2.60 45.21 -4.23
C ILE A 791 -1.07 45.31 -4.12
N PHE A 792 -0.55 46.54 -4.02
CA PHE A 792 0.86 46.78 -3.72
C PHE A 792 1.07 46.56 -2.22
N ILE A 793 1.50 45.36 -1.83
CA ILE A 793 1.95 45.10 -0.47
C ILE A 793 3.39 45.60 -0.36
N ARG A 794 3.59 46.81 0.15
CA ARG A 794 4.93 47.40 0.33
C ARG A 794 5.36 47.45 1.79
N THR A 795 4.43 47.40 2.75
CA THR A 795 4.73 47.50 4.18
C THR A 795 4.14 46.35 5.01
N HIS A 796 4.67 46.12 6.22
CA HIS A 796 4.16 45.14 7.19
C HIS A 796 2.73 45.46 7.64
N GLU A 797 2.40 46.76 7.70
CA GLU A 797 1.06 47.30 7.95
C GLU A 797 0.06 46.90 6.84
N ASP A 798 0.45 47.01 5.57
CA ASP A 798 -0.39 46.62 4.44
C ASP A 798 -0.74 45.12 4.48
N MET A 799 0.22 44.27 4.89
CA MET A 799 -0.02 42.84 5.08
C MET A 799 -1.01 42.56 6.21
N LYS A 800 -0.89 43.25 7.34
CA LYS A 800 -1.85 43.13 8.47
C LYS A 800 -3.25 43.59 8.06
N LEU A 801 -3.36 44.73 7.40
CA LEU A 801 -4.64 45.29 6.93
C LEU A 801 -5.31 44.38 5.89
N PHE A 802 -4.53 43.81 4.98
CA PHE A 802 -5.06 42.87 4.01
C PHE A 802 -5.48 41.55 4.66
N ALA A 803 -4.67 41.00 5.57
CA ALA A 803 -5.00 39.76 6.26
C ALA A 803 -6.27 39.90 7.13
N THR A 804 -6.47 41.05 7.76
CA THR A 804 -7.71 41.38 8.48
C THR A 804 -8.91 41.54 7.54
N LYS A 805 -8.74 42.13 6.35
CA LYS A 805 -9.78 42.15 5.31
C LYS A 805 -10.14 40.74 4.82
N LEU A 806 -9.15 39.86 4.60
CA LEU A 806 -9.37 38.48 4.17
C LEU A 806 -10.14 37.68 5.23
N ILE A 807 -9.74 37.80 6.50
CA ILE A 807 -10.45 37.14 7.61
C ILE A 807 -11.88 37.67 7.73
N LYS A 808 -12.11 38.97 7.48
CA LYS A 808 -13.46 39.55 7.46
C LYS A 808 -14.28 39.03 6.27
N GLY A 809 -13.70 38.96 5.07
CA GLY A 809 -14.36 38.38 3.90
C GLY A 809 -14.77 36.92 4.08
N ILE A 810 -13.95 36.11 4.79
CA ILE A 810 -14.30 34.72 5.15
C ILE A 810 -15.55 34.65 6.04
N LYS A 811 -15.75 35.64 6.93
CA LYS A 811 -16.93 35.71 7.80
C LYS A 811 -18.22 35.97 7.01
N ASP A 812 -18.12 36.73 5.92
CA ASP A 812 -19.26 37.10 5.08
C ASP A 812 -19.65 35.97 4.09
N THR A 813 -18.76 34.99 3.85
CA THR A 813 -18.96 33.92 2.86
C THR A 813 -19.29 32.53 3.42
N CYS A 814 -18.99 32.24 4.69
CA CYS A 814 -19.08 30.87 5.22
C CYS A 814 -20.21 30.69 6.25
N ASP A 815 -21.27 29.97 5.89
CA ASP A 815 -22.44 29.77 6.76
C ASP A 815 -22.24 28.73 7.90
N MET A 816 -21.16 27.93 7.93
CA MET A 816 -20.77 27.11 9.12
C MET A 816 -19.28 26.71 9.06
N PRO A 817 -18.35 27.35 9.78
CA PRO A 817 -16.91 27.05 9.72
C PRO A 817 -16.52 25.78 10.51
N ASN A 818 -15.61 24.97 9.96
CA ASN A 818 -15.05 23.82 10.68
C ASN A 818 -14.01 24.24 11.76
N LEU A 819 -13.75 23.36 12.74
CA LEU A 819 -12.81 23.60 13.86
C LEU A 819 -11.38 23.98 13.40
N TYR A 820 -10.92 23.47 12.26
CA TYR A 820 -9.58 23.75 11.74
C TYR A 820 -9.47 25.16 11.14
N LEU A 821 -10.55 25.66 10.55
CA LEU A 821 -10.65 27.03 10.06
C LEU A 821 -10.67 28.02 11.23
N TYR A 822 -11.45 27.75 12.28
CA TYR A 822 -11.41 28.53 13.53
C TYR A 822 -10.01 28.59 14.14
N ASN A 823 -9.35 27.44 14.29
CA ASN A 823 -7.99 27.39 14.80
C ASN A 823 -6.99 28.16 13.92
N SER A 824 -7.19 28.16 12.60
CA SER A 824 -6.33 28.92 11.68
C SER A 824 -6.56 30.42 11.80
N ILE A 825 -7.81 30.87 11.89
CA ILE A 825 -8.19 32.26 12.12
C ILE A 825 -7.64 32.75 13.48
N LEU A 826 -7.81 31.96 14.54
CA LEU A 826 -7.25 32.23 15.86
C LEU A 826 -5.72 32.36 15.81
N SER A 827 -5.04 31.43 15.13
CA SER A 827 -3.59 31.54 14.94
C SER A 827 -3.19 32.80 14.15
N GLY A 828 -4.04 33.27 13.24
CA GLY A 828 -3.83 34.52 12.51
C GLY A 828 -3.92 35.72 13.43
N TYR A 829 -5.03 35.85 14.16
CA TYR A 829 -5.24 36.97 15.11
C TYR A 829 -4.18 37.02 16.21
N CYS A 830 -3.83 35.88 16.82
CA CYS A 830 -2.78 35.82 17.85
C CYS A 830 -1.41 36.30 17.32
N ARG A 831 -1.05 35.98 16.07
CA ARG A 831 0.21 36.46 15.48
C ARG A 831 0.18 37.93 15.06
N MET A 832 -1.01 38.49 14.88
CA MET A 832 -1.20 39.92 14.65
C MET A 832 -1.23 40.74 15.95
N GLY A 833 -1.28 40.09 17.13
CA GLY A 833 -1.45 40.73 18.43
C GLY A 833 -2.88 41.18 18.73
N LYS A 834 -3.85 40.73 17.92
CA LYS A 834 -5.28 41.07 18.01
C LYS A 834 -6.01 40.06 18.89
N PHE A 835 -5.76 40.11 20.20
CA PHE A 835 -6.27 39.11 21.14
C PHE A 835 -7.77 39.25 21.41
N GLU A 836 -8.31 40.47 21.44
CA GLU A 836 -9.74 40.72 21.62
C GLU A 836 -10.57 40.02 20.54
N GLU A 837 -10.21 40.21 19.27
CA GLU A 837 -10.90 39.56 18.16
C GLU A 837 -10.72 38.02 18.18
N ALA A 838 -9.61 37.52 18.74
CA ALA A 838 -9.39 36.09 18.93
C ALA A 838 -10.33 35.49 19.99
N TYR A 839 -10.56 36.18 21.11
CA TYR A 839 -11.52 35.73 22.13
C TYR A 839 -12.96 35.79 21.62
N GLU A 840 -13.33 36.82 20.85
CA GLU A 840 -14.63 36.86 20.17
C GLU A 840 -14.84 35.65 19.24
N GLN A 841 -13.78 35.18 18.55
CA GLN A 841 -13.90 33.97 17.72
C GLN A 841 -14.17 32.71 18.53
N ILE A 842 -13.66 32.60 19.76
CA ILE A 842 -13.92 31.46 20.64
C ILE A 842 -15.37 31.47 21.10
N ASP A 843 -15.88 32.65 21.47
CA ASP A 843 -17.26 32.81 21.92
C ASP A 843 -18.24 32.47 20.79
N MET A 844 -17.95 32.88 19.55
CA MET A 844 -18.74 32.48 18.38
C MET A 844 -18.65 30.98 18.10
N MET A 845 -17.46 30.39 18.19
CA MET A 845 -17.25 28.96 17.98
C MET A 845 -18.08 28.14 18.99
N GLN A 846 -18.10 28.55 20.25
CA GLN A 846 -18.92 27.92 21.30
C GLN A 846 -20.42 28.09 21.07
N LYS A 847 -20.88 29.30 20.68
CA LYS A 847 -22.29 29.56 20.34
C LYS A 847 -22.80 28.69 19.18
N GLN A 848 -21.92 28.33 18.25
CA GLN A 848 -22.24 27.44 17.12
C GLN A 848 -22.10 25.94 17.46
N GLY A 849 -21.90 25.59 18.73
CA GLY A 849 -21.81 24.20 19.19
C GLY A 849 -20.46 23.53 18.93
N VAL A 850 -19.43 24.29 18.53
CA VAL A 850 -18.07 23.79 18.33
C VAL A 850 -17.24 24.09 19.58
N GLY A 851 -16.87 23.05 20.33
CA GLY A 851 -16.07 23.18 21.55
C GLY A 851 -14.58 23.44 21.27
N PRO A 852 -13.88 24.27 22.07
CA PRO A 852 -12.43 24.40 21.99
C PRO A 852 -11.76 23.05 22.23
N ASN A 853 -10.75 22.73 21.43
CA ASN A 853 -9.95 21.54 21.63
C ASN A 853 -8.56 21.89 22.16
N GLN A 854 -7.76 20.86 22.40
CA GLN A 854 -6.37 21.00 22.78
C GLN A 854 -5.57 21.96 21.89
N VAL A 855 -5.73 21.86 20.57
CA VAL A 855 -5.00 22.71 19.61
C VAL A 855 -5.42 24.18 19.74
N THR A 856 -6.70 24.45 19.98
CA THR A 856 -7.23 25.81 20.22
C THR A 856 -6.51 26.47 21.41
N PHE A 857 -6.42 25.77 22.55
CA PHE A 857 -5.70 26.28 23.72
C PHE A 857 -4.20 26.43 23.46
N THR A 858 -3.56 25.49 22.75
CA THR A 858 -2.14 25.60 22.38
C THR A 858 -1.86 26.87 21.57
N ILE A 859 -2.75 27.25 20.66
CA ILE A 859 -2.59 28.43 19.81
C ILE A 859 -2.64 29.71 20.64
N LEU A 860 -3.62 29.84 21.54
CA LEU A 860 -3.75 31.02 22.42
C LEU A 860 -2.59 31.13 23.40
N ILE A 861 -2.23 30.02 24.05
CA ILE A 861 -1.10 29.95 24.99
C ILE A 861 0.19 30.40 24.30
N ASN A 862 0.48 29.87 23.11
CA ASN A 862 1.67 30.26 22.34
C ASN A 862 1.60 31.72 21.87
N GLY A 863 0.40 32.23 21.54
CA GLY A 863 0.16 33.62 21.18
C GLY A 863 0.52 34.58 22.32
N HIS A 864 -0.06 34.38 23.50
CA HIS A 864 0.24 35.19 24.69
C HIS A 864 1.71 35.08 25.13
N ILE A 865 2.31 33.89 25.05
CA ILE A 865 3.75 33.72 25.32
C ILE A 865 4.62 34.53 24.34
N GLN A 866 4.23 34.64 23.07
CA GLN A 866 4.94 35.46 22.09
C GLN A 866 4.76 36.96 22.33
N ALA A 867 3.60 37.38 22.85
CA ALA A 867 3.35 38.75 23.28
C ALA A 867 4.02 39.12 24.61
N GLY A 868 4.54 38.14 25.36
CA GLY A 868 5.17 38.34 26.67
C GLY A 868 4.22 38.22 27.87
N GLU A 869 2.94 37.91 27.63
CA GLU A 869 1.89 37.83 28.66
C GLU A 869 1.80 36.43 29.27
N ILE A 870 2.80 36.06 30.07
CA ILE A 870 2.90 34.69 30.62
C ILE A 870 1.78 34.32 31.60
N ASP A 871 1.31 35.26 32.41
CA ASP A 871 0.30 34.96 33.44
C ASP A 871 -1.07 34.63 32.83
N VAL A 872 -1.42 35.29 31.72
CA VAL A 872 -2.62 34.96 30.93
C VAL A 872 -2.49 33.56 30.32
N ALA A 873 -1.30 33.20 29.83
CA ALA A 873 -1.02 31.86 29.30
C ALA A 873 -1.13 30.77 30.38
N VAL A 874 -0.72 31.04 31.63
CA VAL A 874 -0.91 30.14 32.78
C VAL A 874 -2.41 29.99 33.09
N GLY A 875 -3.17 31.09 33.09
CA GLY A 875 -4.62 31.04 33.26
C GLY A 875 -5.30 30.14 32.22
N LEU A 876 -4.90 30.28 30.94
CA LEU A 876 -5.40 29.43 29.84
C LEU A 876 -5.00 27.96 30.00
N PHE A 877 -3.78 27.67 30.47
CA PHE A 877 -3.33 26.31 30.73
C PHE A 877 -4.15 25.64 31.85
N ASN A 878 -4.50 26.39 32.89
CA ASN A 878 -5.35 25.89 33.97
C ASN A 878 -6.79 25.67 33.50
N LYS A 879 -7.35 26.60 32.70
CA LYS A 879 -8.66 26.46 32.08
C LYS A 879 -8.75 25.24 31.15
N MET A 880 -7.69 24.98 30.38
CA MET A 880 -7.60 23.78 29.54
C MET A 880 -7.75 22.50 30.39
N ASN A 881 -7.11 22.44 31.56
CA ASN A 881 -7.24 21.27 32.46
C ASN A 881 -8.64 21.18 33.09
N SER A 882 -9.29 22.30 33.44
CA SER A 882 -10.65 22.29 34.02
C SER A 882 -11.71 21.86 33.01
N ASP A 883 -11.54 22.23 31.75
CA ASP A 883 -12.47 21.90 30.65
C ASP A 883 -12.31 20.44 30.15
N GLY A 884 -11.51 19.63 30.85
CA GLY A 884 -11.27 18.22 30.50
C GLY A 884 -10.33 18.01 29.30
N CYS A 885 -9.69 19.07 28.79
CA CYS A 885 -8.72 18.97 27.70
C CYS A 885 -7.33 18.62 28.27
N ILE A 886 -6.89 17.36 28.12
CA ILE A 886 -5.62 16.90 28.69
C ILE A 886 -4.42 17.52 27.93
N PRO A 887 -3.50 18.24 28.60
CA PRO A 887 -2.29 18.80 27.97
C PRO A 887 -1.36 17.74 27.39
N ASP A 888 -0.85 17.99 26.19
CA ASP A 888 0.07 17.13 25.45
C ASP A 888 1.51 17.62 25.61
N ARG A 889 2.43 16.81 25.08
CA ARG A 889 3.85 17.15 25.02
C ARG A 889 4.11 18.54 24.40
N ILE A 890 3.29 18.99 23.45
CA ILE A 890 3.50 20.25 22.73
C ILE A 890 3.21 21.45 23.64
N VAL A 891 2.05 21.46 24.32
CA VAL A 891 1.69 22.54 25.25
C VAL A 891 2.69 22.67 26.40
N TYR A 892 3.11 21.55 26.99
CA TYR A 892 4.12 21.55 28.06
C TYR A 892 5.44 22.19 27.61
N ASN A 893 5.96 21.79 26.44
CA ASN A 893 7.20 22.36 25.91
C ASN A 893 7.08 23.86 25.59
N ILE A 894 5.91 24.31 25.10
CA ILE A 894 5.62 25.73 24.81
C ILE A 894 5.59 26.53 26.11
N MET A 895 4.92 26.03 27.14
CA MET A 895 4.86 26.67 28.46
C MET A 895 6.23 26.74 29.13
N ILE A 896 7.02 25.65 29.09
CA ILE A 896 8.41 25.65 29.58
C ILE A 896 9.22 26.74 28.88
N LYS A 897 9.16 26.81 27.54
CA LYS A 897 9.81 27.87 26.77
C LYS A 897 9.33 29.27 27.19
N GLY A 898 8.03 29.44 27.44
CA GLY A 898 7.45 30.71 27.87
C GLY A 898 7.94 31.16 29.24
N PHE A 899 8.01 30.25 30.22
CA PHE A 899 8.56 30.52 31.54
C PHE A 899 10.06 30.87 31.47
N CYS A 900 10.84 30.12 30.69
CA CYS A 900 12.26 30.39 30.49
C CYS A 900 12.52 31.77 29.87
N LYS A 901 11.73 32.16 28.85
CA LYS A 901 11.85 33.49 28.21
C LYS A 901 11.51 34.65 29.15
N ASN A 902 10.58 34.44 30.07
CA ASN A 902 10.15 35.44 31.06
C ASN A 902 10.93 35.36 32.38
N LYS A 903 12.11 34.72 32.38
CA LYS A 903 13.01 34.59 33.54
C LYS A 903 12.35 33.96 34.77
N ARG A 904 11.46 32.98 34.57
CA ARG A 904 10.80 32.18 35.63
C ARG A 904 11.25 30.71 35.57
N PRO A 905 12.53 30.40 35.87
CA PRO A 905 13.08 29.06 35.68
C PRO A 905 12.51 28.01 36.64
N ILE A 906 12.11 28.39 37.86
CA ILE A 906 11.57 27.47 38.87
C ILE A 906 10.22 26.91 38.43
N ASP A 907 9.36 27.77 37.88
CA ASP A 907 8.07 27.34 37.34
C ASP A 907 8.26 26.39 36.14
N ALA A 908 9.25 26.66 35.28
CA ALA A 908 9.62 25.77 34.18
C ALA A 908 10.07 24.38 34.66
N LEU A 909 10.87 24.31 35.74
CA LEU A 909 11.28 23.06 36.37
C LEU A 909 10.10 22.30 36.98
N SER A 910 9.24 22.99 37.74
CA SER A 910 8.05 22.36 38.32
C SER A 910 7.14 21.74 37.25
N LEU A 911 7.02 22.43 36.11
CA LEU A 911 6.23 21.98 34.98
C LEU A 911 6.88 20.80 34.24
N SER A 912 8.22 20.76 34.15
CA SER A 912 8.94 19.62 33.56
C SER A 912 8.79 18.35 34.41
N TYR A 913 8.84 18.46 35.74
CA TYR A 913 8.56 17.32 36.63
C TYR A 913 7.10 16.83 36.51
N ALA A 914 6.14 17.75 36.42
CA ALA A 914 4.74 17.40 36.20
C ALA A 914 4.53 16.69 34.84
N MET A 915 5.26 17.11 33.81
CA MET A 915 5.29 16.49 32.49
C MET A 915 5.83 15.05 32.57
N CYS A 916 6.95 14.82 33.27
CA CYS A 916 7.53 13.48 33.48
C CYS A 916 6.59 12.56 34.25
N LYS A 917 5.91 13.05 35.30
CA LYS A 917 4.93 12.26 36.08
C LYS A 917 3.74 11.79 35.23
N ARG A 918 3.40 12.53 34.17
CA ARG A 918 2.35 12.15 33.20
C ARG A 918 2.86 11.23 32.08
N GLY A 919 4.13 10.83 32.10
CA GLY A 919 4.73 9.92 31.13
C GLY A 919 5.29 10.59 29.87
N PHE A 920 5.44 11.92 29.87
CA PHE A 920 6.04 12.65 28.75
C PHE A 920 7.46 13.12 29.10
N ALA A 921 8.40 12.98 28.16
CA ALA A 921 9.74 13.52 28.30
C ALA A 921 9.85 14.92 27.64
N PRO A 922 10.51 15.91 28.28
CA PRO A 922 10.79 17.20 27.67
C PRO A 922 11.49 17.06 26.31
N SER A 923 11.24 18.00 25.40
CA SER A 923 11.95 18.03 24.12
C SER A 923 13.39 18.53 24.30
N LYS A 924 14.30 18.14 23.39
CA LYS A 924 15.67 18.69 23.34
C LYS A 924 15.68 20.23 23.44
N ILE A 925 14.78 20.87 22.69
CA ILE A 925 14.65 22.33 22.64
C ILE A 925 14.19 22.89 24.01
N ALA A 926 13.28 22.21 24.70
CA ALA A 926 12.85 22.63 26.03
C ALA A 926 13.97 22.50 27.07
N TYR A 927 14.77 21.43 27.03
CA TYR A 927 15.97 21.31 27.84
C TYR A 927 16.99 22.42 27.56
N GLU A 928 17.21 22.77 26.29
CA GLU A 928 18.09 23.90 25.93
C GLU A 928 17.58 25.24 26.48
N TYR A 929 16.27 25.52 26.42
CA TYR A 929 15.69 26.74 27.00
C TYR A 929 15.77 26.77 28.53
N MET A 930 15.54 25.63 29.19
CA MET A 930 15.69 25.52 30.64
C MET A 930 17.15 25.75 31.05
N LEU A 931 18.11 25.13 30.36
CA LEU A 931 19.53 25.30 30.66
C LEU A 931 19.97 26.76 30.49
N ILE A 932 19.56 27.43 29.40
CA ILE A 932 19.80 28.87 29.19
C ILE A 932 19.22 29.69 30.33
N SER A 933 17.94 29.48 30.66
CA SER A 933 17.25 30.28 31.68
C SER A 933 17.80 30.04 33.10
N LEU A 934 18.27 28.83 33.41
CA LEU A 934 18.88 28.48 34.69
C LEU A 934 20.30 29.07 34.80
N CYS A 935 21.08 29.02 33.73
CA CYS A 935 22.38 29.69 33.64
C CYS A 935 22.26 31.21 33.79
N ASP A 936 21.29 31.83 33.09
CA ASP A 936 20.98 33.28 33.22
C ASP A 936 20.60 33.66 34.65
N SER A 937 19.90 32.78 35.37
CA SER A 937 19.44 33.01 36.74
C SER A 937 20.43 32.54 37.82
N ARG A 938 21.60 32.04 37.43
CA ARG A 938 22.64 31.45 38.30
C ARG A 938 22.15 30.33 39.23
N LEU A 939 21.19 29.52 38.77
CA LEU A 939 20.71 28.33 39.47
C LEU A 939 21.50 27.10 39.03
N VAL A 940 22.73 26.99 39.55
CA VAL A 940 23.76 26.08 39.00
C VAL A 940 23.50 24.60 39.32
N ASN A 941 22.96 24.29 40.49
CA ASN A 941 22.70 22.90 40.89
C ASN A 941 21.56 22.29 40.05
N GLU A 942 20.52 23.09 39.81
CA GLU A 942 19.39 22.73 38.96
C GLU A 942 19.80 22.64 37.48
N ALA A 943 20.69 23.53 37.02
CA ALA A 943 21.26 23.46 35.67
C ALA A 943 22.09 22.18 35.44
N LEU A 944 22.87 21.75 36.44
CA LEU A 944 23.61 20.48 36.41
C LEU A 944 22.67 19.27 36.37
N SER A 945 21.63 19.25 37.20
CA SER A 945 20.63 18.16 37.21
C SER A 945 19.93 18.03 35.86
N ILE A 946 19.57 19.15 35.23
CA ILE A 946 18.99 19.15 33.88
C ILE A 946 20.00 18.71 32.83
N PHE A 947 21.27 19.09 32.94
CA PHE A 947 22.33 18.66 32.03
C PHE A 947 22.54 17.14 32.10
N GLU A 948 22.57 16.56 33.30
CA GLU A 948 22.67 15.12 33.53
C GLU A 948 21.45 14.36 33.01
N ASP A 949 20.22 14.83 33.32
CA ASP A 949 18.99 14.20 32.84
C ASP A 949 18.90 14.22 31.30
N MET A 950 19.33 15.33 30.69
CA MET A 950 19.40 15.49 29.23
C MET A 950 20.37 14.48 28.58
N MET A 951 21.55 14.25 29.19
CA MET A 951 22.61 13.40 28.62
C MET A 951 22.47 11.91 28.99
N MET A 952 22.21 11.60 30.25
CA MET A 952 22.20 10.24 30.80
C MET A 952 20.82 9.58 30.71
N GLY A 953 19.74 10.35 30.90
CA GLY A 953 18.36 9.84 30.87
C GLY A 953 17.81 9.67 29.45
N TYR A 954 18.02 10.67 28.59
CA TYR A 954 17.38 10.74 27.26
C TYR A 954 18.35 10.87 26.07
N ASN A 955 19.67 10.84 26.30
CA ASN A 955 20.72 10.87 25.28
C ASN A 955 20.64 12.08 24.31
N TYR A 956 20.15 13.23 24.81
CA TYR A 956 20.12 14.48 24.07
C TYR A 956 21.42 15.26 24.26
N LEU A 957 22.07 15.64 23.16
CA LEU A 957 23.30 16.44 23.20
C LEU A 957 23.01 17.95 23.31
N PRO A 958 23.44 18.64 24.38
CA PRO A 958 23.30 20.09 24.50
C PRO A 958 24.08 20.83 23.41
N SER A 959 23.66 22.06 23.13
CA SER A 959 24.37 22.93 22.18
C SER A 959 25.76 23.28 22.73
N GLN A 960 26.74 23.46 21.83
CA GLN A 960 28.12 23.76 22.24
C GLN A 960 28.19 25.03 23.09
N HIS A 961 27.46 26.07 22.68
CA HIS A 961 27.39 27.35 23.38
C HIS A 961 26.82 27.21 24.81
N ASN A 962 25.75 26.43 24.97
CA ASN A 962 25.10 26.27 26.26
C ASN A 962 25.95 25.43 27.24
N GLY A 963 26.65 24.41 26.72
CA GLY A 963 27.63 23.64 27.50
C GLY A 963 28.86 24.46 27.90
N GLU A 964 29.37 25.30 27.00
CA GLU A 964 30.45 26.27 27.31
C GLU A 964 30.03 27.27 28.38
N TRP A 965 28.80 27.76 28.31
CA TRP A 965 28.27 28.72 29.26
C TRP A 965 28.09 28.12 30.66
N LEU A 966 27.50 26.92 30.76
CA LEU A 966 27.40 26.20 32.03
C LEU A 966 28.80 25.91 32.61
N PHE A 967 29.75 25.48 31.78
CA PHE A 967 31.13 25.26 32.17
C PHE A 967 31.78 26.53 32.75
N ARG A 968 31.59 27.69 32.11
CA ARG A 968 32.11 28.97 32.62
C ARG A 968 31.52 29.35 33.97
N ILE A 969 30.20 29.17 34.15
CA ILE A 969 29.54 29.47 35.43
C ILE A 969 30.07 28.55 36.55
N LEU A 970 30.26 27.25 36.27
CA LEU A 970 30.82 26.30 37.25
C LEU A 970 32.26 26.64 37.65
N MET A 971 33.06 27.13 36.70
CA MET A 971 34.41 27.62 36.96
C MET A 971 34.42 28.89 37.81
N GLU A 972 33.49 29.83 37.55
CA GLU A 972 33.30 31.04 38.37
C GLU A 972 32.86 30.71 39.81
N GLU A 973 32.02 29.68 40.01
CA GLU A 973 31.59 29.20 41.34
C GLU A 973 32.57 28.25 42.05
N LYS A 974 33.75 27.98 41.45
CA LYS A 974 34.77 27.04 41.98
C LYS A 974 34.29 25.59 42.15
N LYS A 975 33.30 25.15 41.35
CA LYS A 975 32.81 23.75 41.28
C LYS A 975 33.59 22.95 40.25
N TRP A 976 34.85 22.65 40.59
CA TRP A 976 35.84 22.10 39.65
C TRP A 976 35.55 20.68 39.18
N HIS A 977 35.01 19.83 40.06
CA HIS A 977 34.72 18.44 39.73
C HIS A 977 33.57 18.34 38.73
N GLU A 978 32.53 19.14 38.95
CA GLU A 978 31.35 19.23 38.09
C GLU A 978 31.69 19.88 36.74
N ALA A 979 32.55 20.90 36.73
CA ALA A 979 33.07 21.50 35.50
C ALA A 979 33.87 20.49 34.65
N GLN A 980 34.73 19.68 35.29
CA GLN A 980 35.49 18.62 34.62
C GLN A 980 34.54 17.56 34.03
N MET A 981 33.54 17.14 34.80
CA MET A 981 32.53 16.17 34.37
C MET A 981 31.73 16.66 33.14
N VAL A 982 31.24 17.90 33.15
CA VAL A 982 30.53 18.51 31.99
C VAL A 982 31.43 18.51 30.74
N ARG A 983 32.73 18.75 30.93
CA ARG A 983 33.70 18.79 29.85
C ARG A 983 33.98 17.41 29.25
N ASP A 984 34.24 16.42 30.09
CA ASP A 984 34.55 15.05 29.67
C ASP A 984 33.35 14.43 28.94
N MET A 985 32.13 14.65 29.46
CA MET A 985 30.89 14.21 28.79
C MET A 985 30.65 14.86 27.42
N MET A 986 31.05 16.12 27.24
CA MET A 986 30.92 16.83 25.97
C MET A 986 32.02 16.45 24.95
N LEU A 987 33.23 16.10 25.44
CA LEU A 987 34.37 15.65 24.63
C LEU A 987 34.17 14.24 24.07
N ASP A 988 33.64 13.31 24.88
CA ASP A 988 33.37 11.91 24.48
C ASP A 988 32.38 11.79 23.31
N LYS A 989 31.59 12.84 23.07
CA LYS A 989 30.61 12.94 21.97
C LYS A 989 31.03 13.90 20.84
N GLY A 990 32.29 14.35 20.82
CA GLY A 990 32.90 15.07 19.69
C GLY A 990 32.78 16.60 19.69
N ARG A 991 32.46 17.26 20.81
CA ARG A 991 32.46 18.74 20.92
C ARG A 991 33.68 19.27 21.68
N LYS A 992 34.25 20.42 21.26
CA LYS A 992 35.43 21.03 21.89
C LYS A 992 35.04 22.05 22.96
N LEU A 993 35.64 21.98 24.15
CA LEU A 993 35.49 22.93 25.27
C LEU A 993 36.86 23.45 25.73
N PRO A 994 36.95 24.70 26.27
CA PRO A 994 38.19 25.29 26.76
C PRO A 994 38.86 24.46 27.88
N ASN A 995 40.19 24.52 27.97
CA ASN A 995 40.98 23.75 28.93
C ASN A 995 41.10 24.52 30.27
N PRO A 996 40.58 24.02 31.41
CA PRO A 996 40.64 24.73 32.69
C PRO A 996 42.08 24.91 33.18
N MET A 997 43.01 24.05 32.75
CA MET A 997 44.44 24.18 33.10
C MET A 997 45.14 25.40 32.47
N ARG A 998 44.68 25.91 31.30
CA ARG A 998 45.24 27.15 30.73
C ARG A 998 44.78 28.42 31.46
N GLN A 999 43.64 28.35 32.17
CA GLN A 999 43.16 29.46 33.00
C GLN A 999 43.95 29.51 34.32
N ARG A 1000 44.29 28.35 34.92
CA ARG A 1000 45.26 28.28 36.02
C ARG A 1000 46.62 28.85 35.64
N GLU A 1001 47.11 28.57 34.42
CA GLU A 1001 48.34 29.21 33.94
C GLU A 1001 48.16 30.73 33.86
N LYS A 1002 47.07 31.26 33.28
CA LYS A 1002 46.87 32.72 33.20
C LYS A 1002 46.66 33.41 34.56
N ASP A 1003 45.88 32.83 35.47
CA ASP A 1003 45.61 33.42 36.79
C ASP A 1003 46.81 33.25 37.74
N CYS A 1004 47.61 32.17 37.61
CA CYS A 1004 48.91 32.06 38.29
C CYS A 1004 49.94 33.03 37.68
N PHE A 1005 49.96 33.24 36.36
CA PHE A 1005 50.87 34.18 35.71
C PHE A 1005 50.52 35.66 36.03
N GLU A 1006 49.24 36.04 36.17
CA GLU A 1006 48.89 37.41 36.59
C GLU A 1006 49.19 37.67 38.07
N VAL A 1007 49.03 36.67 38.94
CA VAL A 1007 49.42 36.77 40.36
C VAL A 1007 50.95 36.75 40.51
N GLU A 1008 51.68 35.95 39.73
CA GLU A 1008 53.14 35.97 39.68
C GLU A 1008 53.68 37.28 39.08
N ILE A 1009 53.08 37.85 38.03
CA ILE A 1009 53.53 39.13 37.46
C ILE A 1009 53.25 40.29 38.43
N ILE A 1010 52.13 40.30 39.16
CA ILE A 1010 51.86 41.31 40.19
C ILE A 1010 52.81 41.16 41.38
N LEU A 1011 53.14 39.92 41.79
CA LEU A 1011 54.14 39.66 42.85
C LEU A 1011 55.59 39.93 42.40
N ILE A 1012 55.93 39.71 41.14
CA ILE A 1012 57.27 39.99 40.57
C ILE A 1012 57.45 41.51 40.36
N CYS A 1013 56.42 42.23 39.89
CA CYS A 1013 56.49 43.69 39.76
C CYS A 1013 56.50 44.41 41.12
N SER A 1014 55.86 43.86 42.16
CA SER A 1014 55.91 44.45 43.52
C SER A 1014 57.15 44.06 44.34
N SER A 1015 57.81 42.93 44.01
CA SER A 1015 59.10 42.53 44.61
C SER A 1015 60.33 43.11 43.91
N MET A 1016 60.27 43.48 42.63
CA MET A 1016 61.37 44.15 41.93
C MET A 1016 61.50 45.66 42.25
N SER A 1017 60.50 46.29 42.86
CA SER A 1017 60.57 47.69 43.32
C SER A 1017 61.20 47.88 44.71
N PHE A 1018 61.62 46.82 45.40
CA PHE A 1018 62.12 46.89 46.79
C PHE A 1018 63.56 46.39 47.02
N SER A 1019 64.37 46.09 45.98
CA SER A 1019 65.76 45.63 46.17
C SER A 1019 66.82 46.25 45.24
N PHE A 1020 66.67 47.51 44.82
CA PHE A 1020 67.80 48.34 44.38
C PHE A 1020 67.77 49.67 45.15
N GLY A 1021 68.40 49.63 46.32
CA GLY A 1021 68.54 50.71 47.27
C GLY A 1021 69.63 50.40 48.30
N GLN A 1022 70.79 49.92 47.82
CA GLN A 1022 72.14 50.15 48.36
C GLN A 1022 73.19 49.57 47.42
#